data_AF-A0A3C1JMW9-F1
#
_entry.id   AF-A0A3C1JMW9-F1
#
_cell.length_a   1.000
_cell.length_b   1.000
_cell.length_c   1.000
_cell.angle_alpha   90.00
_cell.angle_beta   90.00
_cell.angle_gamma   90.00
#
_symmetry.space_group_name_H-M   'P 1'
#
loop_
_entity.id
_entity.type
_entity.pdbx_description
1 polymer ?
#
loop_
_entity_poly.entity_id
_entity_poly.type
_entity_poly.pdbx_seq_one_letter_code
_entity_poly.pdbx_strand_id
1 'polypeptide(L)'
;AVEKLPRAGATLRAVVTSFGRKSGAAVAVARVRLTPTVTRSTQTILWSDDTIQIRGKRFDPIAAHNAVTFNRGAVGKVVSATATTLTVAFTTPPSGGTLTAVVTSFGGASGKRVRVATVTGAPNVDTVISTRATVPDPVDVSFRVQFEDRQPIHLAGHYWYNKPAVDAGQHLPAIVEFNPYRRRDGTIAVDSRMYPYFASQGYLCYRIDLQGAGDSEGVLTDEYTEEELSYCVQIIKQIAESPLCDGKVGMMGESWSALNSLMVAARDDCPDNLKAIIVNCGSDDRYNDDVHYMGGAMMMDNAGWASSMWGWLSQPPDPLEVGADRWQSMWKERIDNATFWFEPWATHQTRDEYWSKTSVRNDFSKVNVPVLVMSGWEDGYKNPVDTVVRGLAQAGKTVSGLIGPWGHKYPNTGSPGPRENWLPDATMNWWDQWLKDVKPSPDTTPPQMKVWLGESREPRSATDFTDQGKWVAESADWETRVNKSTLYLSDSRSLLSAPPAQASSVTGSSKLVFATNMLESSSFGTPGNNDLAGDQTAADNQSLYFNSAPLESNVDCFGKPVVNLTLSCDQPIASIAVRLSEVSPLTGEVHLVSYTFFNLTQRNGDQAHPTPVTPGEAFTVPIPLNLIGHTFKEGWKLRVAVSPSFFPTLWQSAQAATITVYTGTQGSLPASSVTLPVRPERAEDALLKTLPNPGAPVISVDTSEYARARELRKASFTRVVTPVDNCRDVGVTVSKTMDSGRYRYAATGPLKGLLVDQVLHENFQMQDDDPLSYKCFTSSETTLRRTKVGWGARSKTSTEVTSFKDESGAFWFHYTATIETWVTGANGREHPFVSRTVEGNIRRFWV
;
A
#
# COMPACT_ATOMS: atom_id res chain seq x y z
N ALA A 1 -43.98 -10.10 39.58
CA ALA A 1 -43.04 -9.28 38.79
C ALA A 1 -42.81 -7.96 39.51
N VAL A 2 -41.61 -7.39 39.48
CA VAL A 2 -41.30 -6.08 40.11
C VAL A 2 -41.30 -5.02 39.00
N GLU A 3 -42.16 -4.00 39.11
CA GLU A 3 -42.35 -3.00 38.04
C GLU A 3 -41.20 -1.98 37.92
N LYS A 4 -40.44 -1.75 39.00
CA LYS A 4 -39.26 -0.88 39.01
C LYS A 4 -38.09 -1.58 39.66
N LEU A 5 -36.99 -1.73 38.92
CA LEU A 5 -35.77 -2.32 39.45
C LEU A 5 -35.19 -1.40 40.56
N PRO A 6 -34.83 -1.96 41.72
CA PRO A 6 -34.26 -1.18 42.81
C PRO A 6 -32.81 -0.76 42.51
N ARG A 7 -32.38 0.39 43.05
CA ARG A 7 -31.02 0.93 42.87
C ARG A 7 -29.96 -0.01 43.46
N ALA A 8 -28.80 -0.09 42.81
CA ALA A 8 -27.68 -0.89 43.29
C ALA A 8 -27.24 -0.43 44.69
N GLY A 9 -26.95 -1.39 45.57
CA GLY A 9 -26.55 -1.11 46.96
C GLY A 9 -27.70 -0.84 47.92
N ALA A 10 -28.94 -0.66 47.44
CA ALA A 10 -30.12 -0.47 48.27
C ALA A 10 -30.45 -1.74 49.07
N THR A 11 -30.89 -1.53 50.31
CA THR A 11 -31.47 -2.58 51.16
C THR A 11 -32.97 -2.61 50.91
N LEU A 12 -33.46 -3.69 50.31
CA LEU A 12 -34.88 -3.94 50.17
C LEU A 12 -35.46 -4.25 51.53
N ARG A 13 -36.48 -3.49 51.94
CA ARG A 13 -37.25 -3.74 53.15
C ARG A 13 -38.67 -4.13 52.76
N ALA A 14 -39.21 -5.14 53.41
CA ALA A 14 -40.55 -5.62 53.14
C ALA A 14 -41.43 -5.58 54.40
N VAL A 15 -42.72 -5.31 54.19
CA VAL A 15 -43.80 -5.54 55.14
C VAL A 15 -44.77 -6.50 54.47
N VAL A 16 -45.09 -7.61 55.13
CA VAL A 16 -46.05 -8.59 54.61
C VAL A 16 -47.40 -8.31 55.23
N THR A 17 -48.45 -8.25 54.41
CA THR A 17 -49.83 -8.19 54.91
C THR A 17 -50.50 -9.52 54.62
N SER A 18 -51.00 -10.19 55.66
CA SER A 18 -51.75 -11.45 55.53
C SER A 18 -53.06 -11.32 56.29
N PHE A 19 -54.18 -11.70 55.68
CA PHE A 19 -55.53 -11.55 56.23
C PHE A 19 -55.82 -10.15 56.80
N GLY A 20 -55.38 -9.12 56.09
CA GLY A 20 -55.59 -7.71 56.50
C GLY A 20 -54.68 -7.21 57.63
N ARG A 21 -53.77 -8.03 58.16
CA ARG A 21 -52.81 -7.63 59.21
C ARG A 21 -51.39 -7.52 58.67
N LYS A 22 -50.72 -6.40 58.96
CA LYS A 22 -49.32 -6.13 58.59
C LYS A 22 -48.36 -6.80 59.58
N SER A 23 -47.22 -7.29 59.09
CA SER A 23 -46.14 -7.89 59.87
C SER A 23 -45.37 -6.89 60.76
N GLY A 24 -45.80 -5.63 60.83
CA GLY A 24 -45.14 -4.55 61.57
C GLY A 24 -44.22 -3.69 60.70
N ALA A 25 -43.12 -3.20 61.28
CA ALA A 25 -42.15 -2.35 60.60
C ALA A 25 -41.41 -3.10 59.47
N ALA A 26 -40.97 -2.38 58.45
CA ALA A 26 -40.32 -2.97 57.28
C ALA A 26 -38.94 -3.55 57.63
N VAL A 27 -38.80 -4.87 57.47
CA VAL A 27 -37.55 -5.61 57.77
C VAL A 27 -36.71 -5.74 56.50
N ALA A 28 -35.39 -5.61 56.63
CA ALA A 28 -34.47 -5.83 55.51
C ALA A 28 -34.53 -7.30 55.05
N VAL A 29 -34.90 -7.52 53.78
CA VAL A 29 -35.08 -8.86 53.20
C VAL A 29 -34.02 -9.22 52.17
N ALA A 30 -33.40 -8.24 51.52
CA ALA A 30 -32.32 -8.47 50.56
C ALA A 30 -31.49 -7.20 50.34
N ARG A 31 -30.25 -7.36 49.85
CA ARG A 31 -29.42 -6.25 49.35
C ARG A 31 -29.21 -6.42 47.85
N VAL A 32 -29.50 -5.37 47.09
CA VAL A 32 -29.44 -5.41 45.62
C VAL A 32 -27.98 -5.38 45.17
N ARG A 33 -27.50 -6.50 44.62
CA ARG A 33 -26.18 -6.61 43.96
C ARG A 33 -26.33 -6.61 42.44
N LEU A 34 -26.67 -5.46 41.86
CA LEU A 34 -26.55 -5.25 40.41
C LEU A 34 -25.23 -4.52 40.16
N THR A 35 -24.18 -5.29 39.88
CA THR A 35 -22.91 -4.74 39.41
C THR A 35 -22.91 -4.84 37.89
N PRO A 36 -22.81 -3.72 37.13
CA PRO A 36 -22.61 -3.79 35.70
C PRO A 36 -21.28 -4.48 35.41
N THR A 37 -21.16 -5.13 34.26
CA THR A 37 -19.88 -5.72 33.83
C THR A 37 -19.52 -5.14 32.48
N VAL A 38 -18.25 -4.76 32.31
CA VAL A 38 -17.71 -4.35 31.02
C VAL A 38 -17.00 -5.55 30.39
N THR A 39 -17.31 -5.83 29.13
CA THR A 39 -16.64 -6.88 28.36
C THR A 39 -15.38 -6.31 27.73
N ARG A 40 -14.25 -7.04 27.83
CA ARG A 40 -13.00 -6.66 27.16
C ARG A 40 -13.23 -6.58 25.65
N SER A 41 -12.73 -5.52 25.04
CA SER A 41 -12.85 -5.28 23.61
C SER A 41 -11.49 -5.13 22.95
N THR A 42 -11.37 -5.62 21.72
CA THR A 42 -10.22 -5.48 20.82
C THR A 42 -10.42 -4.36 19.80
N GLN A 43 -11.52 -3.60 19.86
CA GLN A 43 -11.77 -2.53 18.91
C GLN A 43 -10.67 -1.47 18.94
N THR A 44 -10.37 -0.93 17.77
CA THR A 44 -9.48 0.22 17.59
C THR A 44 -10.35 1.43 17.27
N ILE A 45 -10.07 2.55 17.93
CA ILE A 45 -10.67 3.86 17.63
C ILE A 45 -9.57 4.87 17.35
N LEU A 46 -9.81 5.83 16.47
CA LEU A 46 -8.89 6.94 16.23
C LEU A 46 -8.97 7.95 17.38
N TRP A 47 -7.90 8.69 17.63
CA TRP A 47 -7.91 9.84 18.55
C TRP A 47 -8.95 10.90 18.15
N SER A 48 -9.29 10.95 16.86
CA SER A 48 -10.29 11.84 16.28
C SER A 48 -11.70 11.26 16.24
N ASP A 49 -11.92 10.03 16.74
CA ASP A 49 -13.26 9.46 16.75
C ASP A 49 -14.12 10.17 17.80
N ASP A 50 -15.30 10.61 17.38
CA ASP A 50 -16.21 11.36 18.24
C ASP A 50 -17.01 10.44 19.19
N THR A 51 -17.00 9.12 18.96
CA THR A 51 -17.76 8.17 19.77
C THR A 51 -17.05 6.82 19.97
N ILE A 52 -17.43 6.08 21.02
CA ILE A 52 -17.02 4.69 21.27
C ILE A 52 -18.22 3.86 21.72
N GLN A 53 -18.29 2.60 21.27
CA GLN A 53 -19.22 1.61 21.81
C GLN A 53 -18.57 0.77 22.91
N ILE A 54 -19.22 0.67 24.07
CA ILE A 54 -18.78 -0.19 25.18
C ILE A 54 -19.79 -1.30 25.37
N ARG A 55 -19.32 -2.55 25.27
CA ARG A 55 -20.15 -3.75 25.48
C ARG A 55 -20.04 -4.27 26.90
N GLY A 56 -21.11 -4.88 27.38
CA GLY A 56 -21.19 -5.40 28.74
C GLY A 56 -22.53 -6.05 29.06
N LYS A 57 -22.86 -6.09 30.35
CA LYS A 57 -24.15 -6.58 30.84
C LYS A 57 -24.64 -5.68 31.98
N ARG A 58 -25.96 -5.57 32.11
CA ARG A 58 -26.67 -4.85 33.19
C ARG A 58 -26.42 -3.33 33.18
N PHE A 59 -26.32 -2.76 31.99
CA PHE A 59 -26.38 -1.31 31.81
C PHE A 59 -27.84 -0.84 31.91
N ASP A 60 -28.04 0.41 32.33
CA ASP A 60 -29.38 1.01 32.39
C ASP A 60 -29.77 1.39 30.95
N PRO A 61 -30.90 0.92 30.40
CA PRO A 61 -31.34 1.32 29.07
C PRO A 61 -31.58 2.83 28.90
N ILE A 62 -31.65 3.60 29.99
CA ILE A 62 -31.73 5.06 29.96
C ILE A 62 -30.31 5.65 29.97
N ALA A 63 -29.88 6.25 28.85
CA ALA A 63 -28.53 6.78 28.67
C ALA A 63 -28.05 7.70 29.81
N ALA A 64 -28.90 8.63 30.26
CA ALA A 64 -28.58 9.58 31.32
C ALA A 64 -28.31 8.96 32.71
N HIS A 65 -28.64 7.68 32.90
CA HIS A 65 -28.38 6.96 34.15
C HIS A 65 -27.05 6.22 34.16
N ASN A 66 -26.30 6.25 33.06
CA ASN A 66 -24.99 5.63 32.94
C ASN A 66 -23.90 6.70 32.91
N ALA A 67 -22.78 6.40 33.56
CA ALA A 67 -21.57 7.21 33.46
C ALA A 67 -20.39 6.30 33.12
N VAL A 68 -19.44 6.83 32.33
CA VAL A 68 -18.24 6.11 31.94
C VAL A 68 -17.02 6.91 32.33
N THR A 69 -16.09 6.28 33.03
CA THR A 69 -14.81 6.88 33.40
C THR A 69 -13.68 6.21 32.65
N PHE A 70 -13.05 6.94 31.74
CA PHE A 70 -11.90 6.46 30.97
C PHE A 70 -10.57 6.71 31.70
N ASN A 71 -9.49 6.12 31.20
CA ASN A 71 -8.12 6.55 31.47
C ASN A 71 -7.67 7.52 30.35
N ARG A 72 -6.40 7.95 30.38
CA ARG A 72 -5.77 8.67 29.27
C ARG A 72 -6.43 10.01 28.90
N GLY A 73 -7.04 10.69 29.88
CA GLY A 73 -7.63 12.02 29.71
C GLY A 73 -8.97 12.06 28.96
N ALA A 74 -9.48 10.92 28.49
CA ALA A 74 -10.76 10.87 27.81
C ALA A 74 -11.93 11.20 28.74
N VAL A 75 -12.83 12.05 28.23
CA VAL A 75 -14.10 12.39 28.87
C VAL A 75 -15.19 12.21 27.83
N GLY A 76 -16.29 11.55 28.20
CA GLY A 76 -17.40 11.35 27.27
C GLY A 76 -18.75 11.23 27.97
N LYS A 77 -19.80 11.51 27.21
CA LYS A 77 -21.20 11.45 27.63
C LYS A 77 -21.88 10.26 26.96
N VAL A 78 -22.62 9.46 27.74
CA VAL A 78 -23.43 8.37 27.18
C VAL A 78 -24.60 8.97 26.39
N VAL A 79 -24.62 8.75 25.08
CA VAL A 79 -25.64 9.28 24.16
C VAL A 79 -26.70 8.25 23.78
N SER A 80 -26.39 6.96 23.91
CA SER A 80 -27.34 5.86 23.73
C SER A 80 -26.98 4.68 24.64
N ALA A 81 -27.98 3.95 25.12
CA ALA A 81 -27.80 2.81 26.02
C ALA A 81 -28.84 1.70 25.78
N THR A 82 -28.39 0.46 25.91
CA THR A 82 -29.22 -0.75 26.03
C THR A 82 -28.76 -1.53 27.27
N ALA A 83 -29.39 -2.67 27.58
CA ALA A 83 -28.95 -3.52 28.68
C ALA A 83 -27.52 -4.10 28.52
N THR A 84 -26.95 -4.05 27.31
CA THR A 84 -25.67 -4.69 26.95
C THR A 84 -24.69 -3.78 26.21
N THR A 85 -25.10 -2.61 25.74
CA THR A 85 -24.25 -1.69 24.97
C THR A 85 -24.45 -0.25 25.42
N LEU A 86 -23.36 0.50 25.57
CA LEU A 86 -23.37 1.96 25.70
C LEU A 86 -22.69 2.57 24.48
N THR A 87 -23.25 3.66 23.94
CA THR A 87 -22.55 4.54 23.00
C THR A 87 -22.17 5.81 23.74
N VAL A 88 -20.88 6.13 23.78
CA VAL A 88 -20.34 7.28 24.48
C VAL A 88 -19.79 8.25 23.44
N ALA A 89 -20.29 9.49 23.42
CA ALA A 89 -19.70 10.56 22.64
C ALA A 89 -18.61 11.26 23.45
N PHE A 90 -17.42 11.43 22.90
CA PHE A 90 -16.32 12.10 23.58
C PHE A 90 -16.55 13.62 23.63
N THR A 91 -16.40 14.21 24.82
CA THR A 91 -16.30 15.66 25.01
C THR A 91 -14.83 16.10 25.16
N THR A 92 -13.95 15.15 25.47
CA THR A 92 -12.50 15.30 25.42
C THR A 92 -11.93 14.00 24.86
N PRO A 93 -11.24 14.02 23.72
CA PRO A 93 -10.77 12.79 23.08
C PRO A 93 -9.71 12.05 23.91
N PRO A 94 -9.60 10.72 23.77
CA PRO A 94 -8.53 9.96 24.40
C PRO A 94 -7.16 10.25 23.81
N SER A 95 -6.11 10.22 24.64
CA SER A 95 -4.72 10.12 24.15
C SER A 95 -4.36 8.68 23.74
N GLY A 96 -3.44 8.54 22.78
CA GLY A 96 -3.07 7.27 22.15
C GLY A 96 -2.62 6.19 23.14
N GLY A 97 -2.96 4.93 22.82
CA GLY A 97 -2.66 3.73 23.61
C GLY A 97 -3.90 2.99 24.12
N THR A 98 -3.73 2.07 25.08
CA THR A 98 -4.84 1.25 25.60
C THR A 98 -5.85 2.08 26.40
N LEU A 99 -7.07 2.19 25.88
CA LEU A 99 -8.21 2.83 26.53
C LEU A 99 -8.95 1.82 27.40
N THR A 100 -9.09 2.15 28.67
CA THR A 100 -9.78 1.34 29.66
C THR A 100 -10.91 2.14 30.29
N ALA A 101 -12.03 1.48 30.56
CA ALA A 101 -13.21 2.12 31.15
C ALA A 101 -13.66 1.41 32.43
N VAL A 102 -14.29 2.21 33.31
CA VAL A 102 -15.21 1.75 34.35
C VAL A 102 -16.58 2.32 34.01
N VAL A 103 -17.61 1.49 34.01
CA VAL A 103 -19.00 1.91 33.79
C VAL A 103 -19.73 1.93 35.12
N THR A 104 -20.38 3.04 35.42
CA THR A 104 -21.33 3.17 36.53
C THR A 104 -22.74 3.15 35.96
N SER A 105 -23.56 2.20 36.43
CA SER A 105 -24.95 2.01 36.00
C SER A 105 -25.80 1.62 37.21
N PHE A 106 -27.05 2.08 37.27
CA PHE A 106 -27.96 1.88 38.42
C PHE A 106 -27.37 2.26 39.80
N GLY A 107 -26.37 3.16 39.83
CA GLY A 107 -25.65 3.57 41.05
C GLY A 107 -24.50 2.64 41.49
N GLY A 108 -24.14 1.63 40.69
CA GLY A 108 -23.01 0.71 40.95
C GLY A 108 -21.95 0.74 39.85
N ALA A 109 -20.66 0.67 40.23
CA ALA A 109 -19.53 0.65 39.30
C ALA A 109 -19.16 -0.77 38.85
N SER A 110 -18.62 -0.92 37.64
CA SER A 110 -18.25 -2.22 37.06
C SER A 110 -17.00 -2.88 37.65
N GLY A 111 -16.40 -2.27 38.67
CA GLY A 111 -15.20 -2.75 39.34
C GLY A 111 -13.92 -2.28 38.67
N LYS A 112 -12.99 -3.21 38.40
CA LYS A 112 -11.69 -2.89 37.79
C LYS A 112 -11.86 -2.29 36.40
N ARG A 113 -10.91 -1.44 36.00
CA ARG A 113 -10.80 -0.92 34.62
C ARG A 113 -10.66 -2.08 33.64
N VAL A 114 -11.48 -2.08 32.59
CA VAL A 114 -11.45 -3.09 31.52
C VAL A 114 -11.03 -2.40 30.23
N ARG A 115 -10.16 -3.04 29.43
CA ARG A 115 -9.80 -2.55 28.09
C ARG A 115 -11.06 -2.52 27.22
N VAL A 116 -11.42 -1.33 26.77
CA VAL A 116 -12.58 -1.11 25.88
C VAL A 116 -12.17 -0.72 24.48
N ALA A 117 -10.96 -0.21 24.26
CA ALA A 117 -10.40 0.00 22.93
C ALA A 117 -8.87 0.14 22.98
N THR A 118 -8.23 0.10 21.82
CA THR A 118 -6.94 0.76 21.58
C THR A 118 -7.23 2.09 20.87
N VAL A 119 -6.64 3.19 21.35
CA VAL A 119 -6.74 4.49 20.69
C VAL A 119 -5.50 4.69 19.83
N THR A 120 -5.69 4.93 18.55
CA THR A 120 -4.62 5.16 17.56
C THR A 120 -4.52 6.66 17.21
N GLY A 121 -3.30 7.22 17.28
CA GLY A 121 -3.00 8.68 17.22
C GLY A 121 -3.13 9.37 18.60
N ALA A 122 -2.57 10.53 18.94
CA ALA A 122 -2.12 11.69 18.17
C ALA A 122 -0.75 11.54 17.45
N PRO A 123 -0.57 12.17 16.28
CA PRO A 123 0.71 12.21 15.59
C PRO A 123 1.75 13.12 16.27
N ASN A 124 3.03 12.86 15.99
CA ASN A 124 4.07 13.89 15.96
C ASN A 124 3.54 15.06 15.12
N VAL A 125 3.55 16.27 15.68
CA VAL A 125 2.85 17.44 15.13
C VAL A 125 3.39 17.74 13.73
N ASP A 126 2.59 17.46 12.69
CA ASP A 126 2.87 17.93 11.33
C ASP A 126 2.87 19.47 11.38
N THR A 127 3.97 20.11 10.97
CA THR A 127 3.95 21.54 10.71
C THR A 127 3.45 21.74 9.30
N VAL A 128 2.18 22.12 9.19
CA VAL A 128 1.60 22.57 7.94
C VAL A 128 2.06 24.00 7.69
N ILE A 129 2.82 24.21 6.62
CA ILE A 129 3.35 25.53 6.25
C ILE A 129 2.56 26.12 5.07
N SER A 130 2.51 27.45 5.05
CA SER A 130 2.07 28.22 3.88
C SER A 130 3.29 28.56 3.03
N THR A 131 3.14 28.47 1.71
CA THR A 131 4.15 28.94 0.73
C THR A 131 3.63 30.10 -0.11
N ARG A 132 2.38 30.52 0.10
CA ARG A 132 1.67 31.50 -0.75
C ARG A 132 2.24 32.90 -0.76
N ALA A 133 3.05 33.26 0.23
CA ALA A 133 3.75 34.54 0.23
C ALA A 133 4.72 34.67 -0.95
N THR A 134 5.27 33.57 -1.45
CA THR A 134 6.30 33.57 -2.50
C THR A 134 5.96 32.68 -3.69
N VAL A 135 5.04 31.72 -3.55
CA VAL A 135 4.68 30.75 -4.60
C VAL A 135 3.22 30.96 -5.05
N PRO A 136 2.99 31.42 -6.29
CA PRO A 136 1.65 31.64 -6.84
C PRO A 136 0.99 30.33 -7.30
N ASP A 137 -0.22 30.41 -7.87
CA ASP A 137 -0.84 29.26 -8.52
C ASP A 137 0.09 28.69 -9.61
N PRO A 138 0.09 27.36 -9.82
CA PRO A 138 0.92 26.76 -10.85
C PRO A 138 0.57 27.33 -12.22
N VAL A 139 1.59 27.54 -13.05
CA VAL A 139 1.44 28.10 -14.40
C VAL A 139 1.39 26.95 -15.39
N ASP A 140 0.31 26.87 -16.17
CA ASP A 140 0.17 25.86 -17.23
C ASP A 140 1.22 26.06 -18.33
N VAL A 141 1.69 24.94 -18.87
CA VAL A 141 2.70 24.88 -19.94
C VAL A 141 2.36 23.73 -20.88
N SER A 142 2.81 23.82 -22.12
CA SER A 142 2.66 22.77 -23.13
C SER A 142 3.99 22.51 -23.81
N PHE A 143 4.31 21.23 -24.00
CA PHE A 143 5.53 20.78 -24.65
C PHE A 143 5.19 20.04 -25.93
N ARG A 144 5.84 20.43 -27.03
CA ARG A 144 5.71 19.73 -28.31
C ARG A 144 6.73 18.60 -28.35
N VAL A 145 6.26 17.38 -28.55
CA VAL A 145 7.10 16.17 -28.58
C VAL A 145 6.76 15.33 -29.80
N GLN A 146 7.71 14.51 -30.25
CA GLN A 146 7.53 13.65 -31.41
C GLN A 146 8.28 12.33 -31.23
N PHE A 147 7.61 11.21 -31.51
CA PHE A 147 8.23 9.89 -31.44
C PHE A 147 8.47 9.39 -32.86
N GLU A 148 9.73 9.12 -33.17
CA GLU A 148 10.18 8.69 -34.50
C GLU A 148 9.61 9.61 -35.61
N ASP A 149 8.97 9.06 -36.63
CA ASP A 149 8.36 9.77 -37.76
C ASP A 149 6.85 10.06 -37.57
N ARG A 150 6.29 9.78 -36.38
CA ARG A 150 4.87 10.04 -36.08
C ARG A 150 4.56 11.54 -36.04
N GLN A 151 3.27 11.88 -36.08
CA GLN A 151 2.86 13.27 -35.94
C GLN A 151 3.21 13.81 -34.55
N PRO A 152 3.78 15.03 -34.45
CA PRO A 152 4.06 15.66 -33.16
C PRO A 152 2.76 15.88 -32.36
N ILE A 153 2.85 15.65 -31.07
CA ILE A 153 1.77 15.88 -30.12
C ILE A 153 2.19 16.90 -29.06
N HIS A 154 1.21 17.43 -28.33
CA HIS A 154 1.43 18.33 -27.20
C HIS A 154 1.12 17.61 -25.89
N LEU A 155 2.11 17.58 -24.99
CA LEU A 155 1.91 17.16 -23.61
C LEU A 155 1.68 18.39 -22.73
N ALA A 156 0.66 18.31 -21.90
CA ALA A 156 0.26 19.37 -20.98
C ALA A 156 0.99 19.20 -19.64
N GLY A 157 1.45 20.32 -19.10
CA GLY A 157 2.09 20.39 -17.80
C GLY A 157 1.68 21.64 -17.03
N HIS A 158 2.18 21.76 -15.82
CA HIS A 158 2.26 23.04 -15.13
C HIS A 158 3.53 23.11 -14.30
N TYR A 159 3.86 24.29 -13.77
CA TYR A 159 4.94 24.42 -12.80
C TYR A 159 4.67 25.41 -11.68
N TRP A 160 5.23 25.12 -10.50
CA TRP A 160 5.37 26.06 -9.39
C TRP A 160 6.76 26.72 -9.45
N TYR A 161 6.84 27.97 -8.98
CA TYR A 161 8.09 28.74 -8.97
C TYR A 161 8.12 29.75 -7.81
N ASN A 162 9.33 30.19 -7.44
CA ASN A 162 9.52 31.32 -6.53
C ASN A 162 9.34 32.64 -7.29
N LYS A 163 8.22 33.34 -7.07
CA LYS A 163 7.90 34.57 -7.79
C LYS A 163 8.92 35.70 -7.55
N PRO A 164 9.30 36.04 -6.30
CA PRO A 164 10.34 37.04 -6.06
C PRO A 164 11.67 36.76 -6.76
N ALA A 165 12.11 35.50 -6.80
CA ALA A 165 13.35 35.12 -7.48
C ALA A 165 13.27 35.34 -9.00
N VAL A 166 12.18 34.89 -9.63
CA VAL A 166 11.96 35.06 -11.07
C VAL A 166 11.76 36.54 -11.44
N ASP A 167 10.99 37.30 -10.65
CA ASP A 167 10.80 38.74 -10.87
C ASP A 167 12.13 39.53 -10.75
N ALA A 168 13.10 39.01 -9.97
CA ALA A 168 14.44 39.55 -9.87
C ALA A 168 15.38 39.11 -11.02
N GLY A 169 14.88 38.38 -12.01
CA GLY A 169 15.64 37.90 -13.17
C GLY A 169 16.52 36.69 -12.88
N GLN A 170 16.26 35.93 -11.82
CA GLN A 170 17.00 34.70 -11.54
C GLN A 170 16.53 33.55 -12.46
N HIS A 171 17.51 32.82 -12.98
CA HIS A 171 17.31 31.54 -13.63
C HIS A 171 17.44 30.46 -12.55
N LEU A 172 16.46 29.55 -12.47
CA LEU A 172 16.36 28.56 -11.40
C LEU A 172 16.53 27.13 -11.95
N PRO A 173 17.14 26.21 -11.20
CA PRO A 173 17.13 24.81 -11.58
C PRO A 173 15.71 24.24 -11.53
N ALA A 174 15.45 23.21 -12.34
CA ALA A 174 14.14 22.58 -12.44
C ALA A 174 14.12 21.18 -11.81
N ILE A 175 12.95 20.78 -11.31
CA ILE A 175 12.58 19.43 -10.90
C ILE A 175 11.35 19.04 -11.71
N VAL A 176 11.34 17.87 -12.35
CA VAL A 176 10.22 17.43 -13.18
C VAL A 176 9.71 16.04 -12.79
N GLU A 177 8.38 15.85 -12.87
CA GLU A 177 7.69 14.57 -12.67
C GLU A 177 6.73 14.27 -13.83
N PHE A 178 6.74 13.02 -14.32
CA PHE A 178 5.93 12.52 -15.43
C PHE A 178 5.13 11.29 -15.03
N ASN A 179 3.79 11.34 -15.12
CA ASN A 179 2.94 10.15 -14.96
C ASN A 179 1.53 10.37 -15.57
N PRO A 180 0.70 9.32 -15.69
CA PRO A 180 -0.60 9.41 -16.34
C PRO A 180 -1.77 9.69 -15.37
N TYR A 181 -1.50 10.22 -14.16
CA TYR A 181 -2.49 10.32 -13.08
C TYR A 181 -3.27 11.65 -13.03
N ARG A 182 -3.22 12.45 -14.10
CA ARG A 182 -3.93 13.74 -14.23
C ARG A 182 -3.45 14.80 -13.23
N ARG A 183 -2.46 15.60 -13.64
CA ARG A 183 -1.79 16.66 -12.85
C ARG A 183 -2.73 17.65 -12.16
N ARG A 184 -3.93 17.86 -12.72
CA ARG A 184 -4.94 18.79 -12.20
C ARG A 184 -5.92 18.05 -11.30
N ASP A 185 -6.96 17.46 -11.84
CA ASP A 185 -8.07 16.91 -11.07
C ASP A 185 -7.79 15.55 -10.41
N GLY A 186 -6.65 14.92 -10.71
CA GLY A 186 -6.17 13.70 -10.04
C GLY A 186 -5.15 13.99 -8.94
N THR A 187 -4.00 14.58 -9.27
CA THR A 187 -2.85 14.65 -8.35
C THR A 187 -2.59 15.99 -7.69
N ILE A 188 -3.24 17.10 -8.08
CA ILE A 188 -2.87 18.43 -7.59
C ILE A 188 -2.89 18.56 -6.06
N ALA A 189 -3.79 17.84 -5.38
CA ALA A 189 -3.88 17.85 -3.92
C ALA A 189 -2.68 17.16 -3.25
N VAL A 190 -2.15 16.11 -3.85
CA VAL A 190 -0.96 15.40 -3.36
C VAL A 190 0.31 16.18 -3.74
N ASP A 191 0.41 16.58 -5.00
CA ASP A 191 1.52 17.36 -5.57
C ASP A 191 1.76 18.65 -4.77
N SER A 192 0.68 19.34 -4.39
CA SER A 192 0.73 20.59 -3.63
C SER A 192 1.24 20.43 -2.20
N ARG A 193 1.43 19.21 -1.66
CA ARG A 193 2.05 18.98 -0.34
C ARG A 193 3.56 19.17 -0.36
N MET A 194 4.17 19.12 -1.55
CA MET A 194 5.61 19.01 -1.74
C MET A 194 6.17 20.03 -2.74
N TYR A 195 5.63 20.10 -3.96
CA TYR A 195 6.22 20.95 -5.00
C TYR A 195 6.25 22.45 -4.67
N PRO A 196 5.22 23.03 -4.02
CA PRO A 196 5.31 24.41 -3.57
C PRO A 196 6.41 24.65 -2.53
N TYR A 197 6.77 23.63 -1.73
CA TYR A 197 7.90 23.73 -0.81
C TYR A 197 9.20 23.86 -1.60
N PHE A 198 9.49 22.94 -2.53
CA PHE A 198 10.70 23.05 -3.36
C PHE A 198 10.70 24.34 -4.17
N ALA A 199 9.56 24.75 -4.74
CA ALA A 199 9.45 26.04 -5.41
C ALA A 199 9.83 27.20 -4.50
N SER A 200 9.38 27.21 -3.23
CA SER A 200 9.79 28.23 -2.26
C SER A 200 11.30 28.25 -2.00
N GLN A 201 11.99 27.12 -2.16
CA GLN A 201 13.45 26.97 -2.04
C GLN A 201 14.21 27.35 -3.32
N GLY A 202 13.55 27.95 -4.32
CA GLY A 202 14.20 28.44 -5.54
C GLY A 202 14.36 27.37 -6.63
N TYR A 203 13.39 26.48 -6.76
CA TYR A 203 13.30 25.51 -7.87
C TYR A 203 12.10 25.83 -8.77
N LEU A 204 12.20 25.50 -10.05
CA LEU A 204 11.03 25.31 -10.91
C LEU A 204 10.52 23.88 -10.73
N CYS A 205 9.28 23.67 -10.35
CA CYS A 205 8.74 22.33 -10.11
C CYS A 205 7.68 22.00 -11.15
N TYR A 206 8.03 21.18 -12.13
CA TYR A 206 7.17 20.77 -13.25
C TYR A 206 6.44 19.48 -12.96
N ARG A 207 5.16 19.45 -13.31
CA ARG A 207 4.33 18.24 -13.31
C ARG A 207 3.67 18.07 -14.67
N ILE A 208 3.93 16.95 -15.31
CA ILE A 208 3.55 16.69 -16.71
C ILE A 208 2.61 15.48 -16.79
N ASP A 209 1.50 15.65 -17.52
CA ASP A 209 0.64 14.53 -17.91
C ASP A 209 1.27 13.80 -19.10
N LEU A 210 1.40 12.47 -18.99
CA LEU A 210 1.81 11.64 -20.12
C LEU A 210 0.76 11.62 -21.23
N GLN A 211 1.14 11.08 -22.40
CA GLN A 211 0.25 10.99 -23.56
C GLN A 211 -1.07 10.32 -23.19
N GLY A 212 -2.19 10.85 -23.69
CA GLY A 212 -3.53 10.31 -23.42
C GLY A 212 -4.06 10.51 -21.99
N ALA A 213 -3.27 11.06 -21.07
CA ALA A 213 -3.71 11.38 -19.71
C ALA A 213 -4.03 12.87 -19.55
N GLY A 214 -4.94 13.18 -18.63
CA GLY A 214 -5.32 14.56 -18.31
C GLY A 214 -5.64 15.38 -19.56
N ASP A 215 -4.90 16.47 -19.76
CA ASP A 215 -5.07 17.39 -20.89
C ASP A 215 -4.07 17.16 -22.04
N SER A 216 -3.19 16.15 -21.93
CA SER A 216 -2.20 15.80 -22.95
C SER A 216 -2.80 15.10 -24.17
N GLU A 217 -2.27 15.38 -25.36
CA GLU A 217 -2.65 14.69 -26.60
C GLU A 217 -2.16 13.22 -26.62
N GLY A 218 -2.57 12.47 -27.65
CA GLY A 218 -2.13 11.08 -27.87
C GLY A 218 -2.87 10.03 -27.03
N VAL A 219 -2.31 8.83 -27.00
CA VAL A 219 -2.86 7.63 -26.34
C VAL A 219 -1.71 6.88 -25.66
N LEU A 220 -1.91 6.47 -24.41
CA LEU A 220 -1.00 5.58 -23.70
C LEU A 220 -1.48 4.14 -23.90
N THR A 221 -0.66 3.28 -24.50
CA THR A 221 -1.06 1.92 -24.91
C THR A 221 -0.54 0.82 -23.99
N ASP A 222 0.42 1.13 -23.14
CA ASP A 222 1.06 0.23 -22.16
C ASP A 222 1.90 1.06 -21.16
N GLU A 223 2.51 0.41 -20.17
CA GLU A 223 3.44 1.06 -19.23
C GLU A 223 4.84 1.24 -19.81
N TYR A 224 5.45 2.40 -19.55
CA TYR A 224 6.86 2.67 -19.80
C TYR A 224 7.29 2.41 -21.25
N THR A 225 6.41 2.76 -22.19
CA THR A 225 6.67 2.61 -23.62
C THR A 225 7.91 3.42 -24.03
N GLU A 226 8.62 2.97 -25.07
CA GLU A 226 9.73 3.73 -25.65
C GLU A 226 9.30 5.14 -26.09
N GLU A 227 8.04 5.28 -26.52
CA GLU A 227 7.39 6.56 -26.83
C GLU A 227 7.32 7.49 -25.62
N GLU A 228 6.81 7.00 -24.48
CA GLU A 228 6.77 7.74 -23.22
C GLU A 228 8.18 8.22 -22.80
N LEU A 229 9.15 7.30 -22.79
CA LEU A 229 10.50 7.59 -22.31
C LEU A 229 11.21 8.60 -23.20
N SER A 230 11.01 8.53 -24.52
CA SER A 230 11.52 9.51 -25.48
C SER A 230 10.90 10.91 -25.25
N TYR A 231 9.60 10.98 -24.95
CA TYR A 231 8.96 12.25 -24.61
C TYR A 231 9.52 12.86 -23.32
N CYS A 232 9.81 12.04 -22.30
CA CYS A 232 10.46 12.52 -21.08
C CYS A 232 11.81 13.18 -21.39
N VAL A 233 12.66 12.54 -22.21
CA VAL A 233 13.96 13.09 -22.65
C VAL A 233 13.80 14.42 -23.39
N GLN A 234 12.85 14.50 -24.33
CA GLN A 234 12.59 15.72 -25.11
C GLN A 234 12.12 16.88 -24.23
N ILE A 235 11.27 16.60 -23.23
CA ILE A 235 10.75 17.64 -22.33
C ILE A 235 11.83 18.13 -21.38
N ILE A 236 12.69 17.24 -20.86
CA ILE A 236 13.84 17.67 -20.04
C ILE A 236 14.72 18.66 -20.79
N LYS A 237 15.01 18.41 -22.08
CA LYS A 237 15.76 19.35 -22.94
C LYS A 237 15.03 20.68 -23.09
N GLN A 238 13.73 20.67 -23.40
CA GLN A 238 12.93 21.89 -23.54
C GLN A 238 12.83 22.69 -22.23
N ILE A 239 12.71 22.03 -21.08
CA ILE A 239 12.74 22.69 -19.76
C ILE A 239 14.09 23.38 -19.55
N ALA A 240 15.19 22.69 -19.85
CA ALA A 240 16.53 23.24 -19.70
C ALA A 240 16.81 24.44 -20.62
N GLU A 241 16.15 24.53 -21.78
CA GLU A 241 16.23 25.64 -22.72
C GLU A 241 15.31 26.83 -22.34
N SER A 242 14.43 26.65 -21.35
CA SER A 242 13.53 27.71 -20.88
C SER A 242 14.33 28.92 -20.37
N PRO A 243 13.92 30.16 -20.68
CA PRO A 243 14.56 31.36 -20.14
C PRO A 243 14.40 31.51 -18.62
N LEU A 244 13.57 30.68 -17.96
CA LEU A 244 13.47 30.63 -16.51
C LEU A 244 14.44 29.62 -15.89
N CYS A 245 14.94 28.67 -16.67
CA CYS A 245 15.80 27.60 -16.19
C CYS A 245 17.29 27.99 -16.32
N ASP A 246 18.11 27.51 -15.39
CA ASP A 246 19.58 27.64 -15.47
C ASP A 246 20.25 26.51 -16.27
N GLY A 247 19.45 25.64 -16.88
CA GLY A 247 19.88 24.49 -17.68
C GLY A 247 20.07 23.18 -16.90
N LYS A 248 19.89 23.18 -15.57
CA LYS A 248 19.97 21.98 -14.73
C LYS A 248 18.59 21.47 -14.36
N VAL A 249 18.37 20.18 -14.58
CA VAL A 249 17.10 19.50 -14.33
C VAL A 249 17.34 18.30 -13.42
N GLY A 250 16.53 18.16 -12.38
CA GLY A 250 16.33 16.92 -11.64
C GLY A 250 15.02 16.26 -12.05
N MET A 251 14.95 14.94 -11.95
CA MET A 251 13.70 14.20 -12.18
C MET A 251 13.32 13.42 -10.94
N MET A 252 12.04 13.39 -10.59
CA MET A 252 11.59 12.62 -9.43
C MET A 252 10.17 12.11 -9.59
N GLY A 253 9.81 11.17 -8.73
CA GLY A 253 8.41 10.96 -8.39
C GLY A 253 8.17 9.69 -7.59
N GLU A 254 6.88 9.36 -7.42
CA GLU A 254 6.38 8.17 -6.73
C GLU A 254 5.81 7.17 -7.74
N SER A 255 5.99 5.87 -7.52
CA SER A 255 5.36 4.82 -8.34
C SER A 255 5.81 4.90 -9.80
N TRP A 256 4.90 5.11 -10.74
CA TRP A 256 5.19 5.28 -12.17
C TRP A 256 6.31 6.27 -12.46
N SER A 257 6.24 7.45 -11.86
CA SER A 257 7.26 8.48 -12.02
C SER A 257 8.63 8.03 -11.50
N ALA A 258 8.66 7.15 -10.49
CA ALA A 258 9.89 6.62 -9.94
C ALA A 258 10.56 5.64 -10.92
N LEU A 259 9.77 4.73 -11.51
CA LEU A 259 10.25 3.79 -12.52
C LEU A 259 10.76 4.52 -13.77
N ASN A 260 9.96 5.43 -14.34
CA ASN A 260 10.39 6.14 -15.55
C ASN A 260 11.58 7.09 -15.28
N SER A 261 11.74 7.63 -14.07
CA SER A 261 12.94 8.39 -13.68
C SER A 261 14.21 7.54 -13.78
N LEU A 262 14.17 6.32 -13.23
CA LEU A 262 15.29 5.40 -13.28
C LEU A 262 15.57 4.91 -14.70
N MET A 263 14.52 4.64 -15.48
CA MET A 263 14.64 4.23 -16.88
C MET A 263 15.22 5.35 -17.75
N VAL A 264 14.73 6.59 -17.64
CA VAL A 264 15.25 7.76 -18.37
C VAL A 264 16.73 7.98 -18.04
N ALA A 265 17.10 7.88 -16.77
CA ALA A 265 18.49 8.00 -16.34
C ALA A 265 19.41 6.90 -16.90
N ALA A 266 18.86 5.75 -17.30
CA ALA A 266 19.57 4.61 -17.88
C ALA A 266 19.55 4.59 -19.42
N ARG A 267 18.94 5.58 -20.08
CA ARG A 267 18.89 5.64 -21.55
C ARG A 267 20.21 6.12 -22.13
N ASP A 268 20.51 5.63 -23.35
CA ASP A 268 21.68 6.06 -24.13
C ASP A 268 21.57 7.54 -24.56
N ASP A 269 20.35 8.07 -24.71
CA ASP A 269 20.06 9.47 -25.07
C ASP A 269 19.67 10.33 -23.85
N CYS A 270 19.94 9.86 -22.63
CA CYS A 270 19.74 10.62 -21.39
C CYS A 270 20.40 12.01 -21.53
N PRO A 271 19.66 13.12 -21.36
CA PRO A 271 20.19 14.45 -21.63
C PRO A 271 21.22 14.85 -20.57
N ASP A 272 22.31 15.50 -20.99
CA ASP A 272 23.31 16.08 -20.08
C ASP A 272 22.70 17.07 -19.08
N ASN A 273 21.53 17.65 -19.39
CA ASN A 273 20.79 18.53 -18.51
C ASN A 273 20.22 17.83 -17.26
N LEU A 274 19.99 16.52 -17.31
CA LEU A 274 19.55 15.74 -16.15
C LEU A 274 20.75 15.55 -15.20
N LYS A 275 20.65 16.04 -13.96
CA LYS A 275 21.77 16.07 -13.02
C LYS A 275 21.66 15.10 -11.85
N ALA A 276 20.45 14.72 -11.45
CA ALA A 276 20.17 13.74 -10.41
C ALA A 276 18.70 13.31 -10.44
N ILE A 277 18.40 12.14 -9.86
CA ILE A 277 17.02 11.67 -9.70
C ILE A 277 16.66 11.25 -8.27
N ILE A 278 15.37 11.30 -7.97
CA ILE A 278 14.75 10.69 -6.80
C ILE A 278 13.74 9.63 -7.25
N VAL A 279 13.92 8.39 -6.77
CA VAL A 279 13.05 7.24 -7.06
C VAL A 279 12.31 6.86 -5.78
N ASN A 280 11.04 7.22 -5.65
CA ASN A 280 10.22 6.88 -4.46
C ASN A 280 9.22 5.74 -4.77
N CYS A 281 9.22 4.67 -3.99
CA CYS A 281 8.31 3.53 -4.16
C CYS A 281 8.22 3.06 -5.62
N GLY A 282 9.37 2.76 -6.24
CA GLY A 282 9.46 2.31 -7.62
C GLY A 282 10.45 1.17 -7.80
N SER A 283 10.47 0.56 -8.98
CA SER A 283 11.19 -0.68 -9.28
C SER A 283 12.36 -0.53 -10.26
N ASP A 284 13.39 -1.34 -10.08
CA ASP A 284 14.44 -1.65 -11.06
C ASP A 284 14.17 -2.92 -11.87
N ASP A 285 13.10 -3.66 -11.53
CA ASP A 285 12.71 -4.93 -12.12
C ASP A 285 11.22 -5.00 -12.48
N ARG A 286 10.93 -4.93 -13.78
CA ARG A 286 9.56 -4.93 -14.29
C ARG A 286 8.83 -6.28 -14.14
N TYR A 287 9.55 -7.39 -13.96
CA TYR A 287 8.94 -8.72 -13.87
C TYR A 287 8.68 -9.17 -12.44
N ASN A 288 9.71 -9.27 -11.59
CA ASN A 288 9.59 -9.90 -10.25
C ASN A 288 9.34 -8.94 -9.08
N ASP A 289 9.45 -7.63 -9.31
CA ASP A 289 9.43 -6.61 -8.24
C ASP A 289 8.54 -5.43 -8.66
N ASP A 290 7.46 -5.76 -9.37
CA ASP A 290 6.44 -4.84 -9.87
C ASP A 290 5.06 -5.50 -9.71
N VAL A 291 3.96 -4.83 -10.08
CA VAL A 291 2.57 -5.29 -9.91
C VAL A 291 2.21 -6.57 -10.68
N HIS A 292 3.13 -7.14 -11.44
CA HIS A 292 2.84 -8.20 -12.41
C HIS A 292 3.09 -9.61 -11.86
N TYR A 293 4.35 -9.90 -11.52
CA TYR A 293 4.78 -11.21 -11.05
C TYR A 293 5.72 -11.05 -9.85
N MET A 294 5.82 -12.11 -9.07
CA MET A 294 6.80 -12.24 -7.98
C MET A 294 7.33 -13.67 -8.00
N GLY A 295 8.64 -13.84 -8.19
CA GLY A 295 9.25 -15.16 -8.35
C GLY A 295 8.63 -15.98 -9.50
N GLY A 296 8.20 -15.30 -10.57
CA GLY A 296 7.45 -15.87 -11.71
C GLY A 296 6.03 -16.35 -11.41
N ALA A 297 5.50 -16.07 -10.22
CA ALA A 297 4.09 -16.29 -9.89
C ALA A 297 3.29 -15.01 -10.15
N MET A 298 2.14 -15.12 -10.84
CA MET A 298 1.30 -13.97 -11.17
C MET A 298 0.57 -13.45 -9.92
N MET A 299 0.65 -12.15 -9.68
CA MET A 299 -0.09 -11.51 -8.58
C MET A 299 -1.47 -11.05 -9.05
N MET A 300 -2.43 -10.91 -8.13
CA MET A 300 -3.74 -10.36 -8.44
C MET A 300 -3.66 -8.93 -9.01
N ASP A 301 -2.62 -8.19 -8.62
CA ASP A 301 -2.36 -6.80 -9.00
C ASP A 301 -2.18 -6.67 -10.51
N ASN A 302 -1.77 -7.75 -11.22
CA ASN A 302 -1.66 -7.77 -12.67
C ASN A 302 -3.02 -7.45 -13.34
N ALA A 303 -4.11 -8.05 -12.84
CA ALA A 303 -5.46 -7.73 -13.29
C ALA A 303 -6.00 -6.43 -12.64
N GLY A 304 -5.80 -6.25 -11.33
CA GLY A 304 -6.34 -5.09 -10.58
C GLY A 304 -5.78 -3.75 -11.06
N TRP A 305 -4.49 -3.70 -11.38
CA TRP A 305 -3.83 -2.51 -11.90
C TRP A 305 -4.25 -2.19 -13.33
N ALA A 306 -4.36 -3.20 -14.21
CA ALA A 306 -4.90 -3.03 -15.57
C ALA A 306 -6.31 -2.41 -15.53
N SER A 307 -7.14 -2.88 -14.60
CA SER A 307 -8.49 -2.36 -14.35
C SER A 307 -8.49 -0.90 -13.86
N SER A 308 -7.55 -0.55 -12.99
CA SER A 308 -7.40 0.82 -12.48
C SER A 308 -6.99 1.78 -13.60
N MET A 309 -6.01 1.41 -14.43
CA MET A 309 -5.59 2.17 -15.61
C MET A 309 -6.71 2.33 -16.62
N TRP A 310 -7.45 1.26 -16.89
CA TRP A 310 -8.63 1.28 -17.75
C TRP A 310 -9.68 2.31 -17.27
N GLY A 311 -9.89 2.40 -15.95
CA GLY A 311 -10.75 3.40 -15.34
C GLY A 311 -10.21 4.83 -15.48
N TRP A 312 -8.94 5.07 -15.10
CA TRP A 312 -8.36 6.42 -15.06
C TRP A 312 -8.13 7.04 -16.45
N LEU A 313 -7.68 6.24 -17.42
CA LEU A 313 -7.46 6.69 -18.80
C LEU A 313 -8.76 6.88 -19.59
N SER A 314 -9.90 6.39 -19.08
CA SER A 314 -11.22 6.60 -19.69
C SER A 314 -11.78 8.03 -19.51
N GLN A 315 -11.11 8.89 -18.75
CA GLN A 315 -11.61 10.22 -18.38
C GLN A 315 -11.29 11.30 -19.45
N PRO A 316 -12.15 12.30 -19.64
CA PRO A 316 -11.95 13.34 -20.66
C PRO A 316 -10.85 14.34 -20.28
N PRO A 317 -10.25 15.04 -21.26
CA PRO A 317 -9.52 16.29 -21.01
C PRO A 317 -10.48 17.41 -20.61
N ASP A 318 -9.96 18.45 -19.96
CA ASP A 318 -10.74 19.61 -19.53
C ASP A 318 -10.96 20.58 -20.70
N PRO A 319 -12.21 20.92 -21.08
CA PRO A 319 -12.49 21.88 -22.15
C PRO A 319 -11.95 23.29 -21.90
N LEU A 320 -11.66 23.66 -20.65
CA LEU A 320 -11.03 24.95 -20.35
C LEU A 320 -9.54 24.98 -20.73
N GLU A 321 -8.91 23.82 -20.87
CA GLU A 321 -7.49 23.69 -21.23
C GLU A 321 -7.33 23.39 -22.72
N VAL A 322 -8.09 22.41 -23.24
CA VAL A 322 -7.92 21.95 -24.63
C VAL A 322 -8.89 22.60 -25.61
N GLY A 323 -9.89 23.35 -25.11
CA GLY A 323 -10.91 24.04 -25.91
C GLY A 323 -12.23 23.28 -26.03
N ALA A 324 -13.34 24.04 -26.05
CA ALA A 324 -14.70 23.52 -26.08
C ALA A 324 -15.04 22.69 -27.33
N ASP A 325 -14.38 22.96 -28.45
CA ASP A 325 -14.61 22.27 -29.73
C ASP A 325 -13.73 21.03 -29.92
N ARG A 326 -12.74 20.82 -29.03
CA ARG A 326 -11.69 19.80 -29.20
C ARG A 326 -11.75 18.67 -28.18
N TRP A 327 -12.16 18.95 -26.95
CA TRP A 327 -12.11 17.95 -25.87
C TRP A 327 -12.87 16.66 -26.20
N GLN A 328 -14.00 16.74 -26.93
CA GLN A 328 -14.78 15.55 -27.30
C GLN A 328 -14.07 14.68 -28.33
N SER A 329 -13.41 15.28 -29.34
CA SER A 329 -12.68 14.50 -30.34
C SER A 329 -11.47 13.82 -29.73
N MET A 330 -10.71 14.52 -28.88
CA MET A 330 -9.62 13.94 -28.10
C MET A 330 -10.10 12.81 -27.20
N TRP A 331 -11.23 13.00 -26.49
CA TRP A 331 -11.76 11.96 -25.61
C TRP A 331 -12.23 10.73 -26.39
N LYS A 332 -12.91 10.94 -27.53
CA LYS A 332 -13.33 9.85 -28.42
C LYS A 332 -12.13 9.08 -28.96
N GLU A 333 -11.09 9.77 -29.42
CA GLU A 333 -9.86 9.14 -29.92
C GLU A 333 -9.22 8.24 -28.86
N ARG A 334 -9.10 8.72 -27.61
CA ARG A 334 -8.56 7.92 -26.50
C ARG A 334 -9.40 6.66 -26.25
N ILE A 335 -10.73 6.79 -26.19
CA ILE A 335 -11.62 5.65 -25.96
C ILE A 335 -11.52 4.68 -27.13
N ASP A 336 -11.60 5.15 -28.38
CA ASP A 336 -11.54 4.30 -29.58
C ASP A 336 -10.22 3.52 -29.72
N ASN A 337 -9.15 3.99 -29.08
CA ASN A 337 -7.83 3.35 -29.12
C ASN A 337 -7.42 2.71 -27.79
N ALA A 338 -8.29 2.69 -26.78
CA ALA A 338 -7.98 2.10 -25.49
C ALA A 338 -7.72 0.59 -25.61
N THR A 339 -6.64 0.12 -24.99
CA THR A 339 -6.26 -1.29 -24.88
C THR A 339 -6.40 -1.73 -23.42
N PHE A 340 -6.76 -3.00 -23.18
CA PHE A 340 -6.80 -3.54 -21.82
C PHE A 340 -5.48 -4.23 -21.51
N TRP A 341 -4.66 -3.61 -20.67
CA TRP A 341 -3.25 -3.95 -20.51
C TRP A 341 -2.99 -5.31 -19.85
N PHE A 342 -4.00 -5.94 -19.24
CA PHE A 342 -3.90 -7.34 -18.83
C PHE A 342 -3.52 -8.27 -19.99
N GLU A 343 -3.92 -7.95 -21.23
CA GLU A 343 -3.60 -8.77 -22.40
C GLU A 343 -2.09 -8.93 -22.65
N PRO A 344 -1.31 -7.87 -22.88
CA PRO A 344 0.13 -8.00 -23.02
C PRO A 344 0.78 -8.60 -21.76
N TRP A 345 0.38 -8.17 -20.56
CA TRP A 345 1.05 -8.62 -19.32
C TRP A 345 0.83 -10.11 -19.02
N ALA A 346 -0.37 -10.64 -19.27
CA ALA A 346 -0.68 -12.06 -19.12
C ALA A 346 -0.24 -12.90 -20.32
N THR A 347 0.16 -12.28 -21.44
CA THR A 347 0.82 -12.96 -22.56
C THR A 347 2.29 -13.23 -22.23
N HIS A 348 2.96 -12.25 -21.64
CA HIS A 348 4.37 -12.32 -21.22
C HIS A 348 4.52 -12.97 -19.83
N GLN A 349 4.20 -14.26 -19.70
CA GLN A 349 4.21 -14.99 -18.42
C GLN A 349 5.61 -15.33 -17.87
N THR A 350 6.66 -15.01 -18.61
CA THR A 350 8.07 -15.28 -18.28
C THR A 350 8.88 -13.99 -18.37
N ARG A 351 10.08 -13.94 -17.75
CA ARG A 351 11.01 -12.81 -17.89
C ARG A 351 11.66 -12.77 -19.28
N ASP A 352 10.86 -12.58 -20.32
CA ASP A 352 11.32 -12.43 -21.69
C ASP A 352 11.79 -10.99 -21.99
N GLU A 353 11.97 -10.67 -23.27
CA GLU A 353 12.45 -9.36 -23.72
C GLU A 353 11.49 -8.22 -23.34
N TYR A 354 10.18 -8.47 -23.27
CA TYR A 354 9.18 -7.45 -22.94
C TYR A 354 9.47 -6.83 -21.57
N TRP A 355 9.71 -7.66 -20.55
CA TRP A 355 10.06 -7.18 -19.21
C TRP A 355 11.53 -6.75 -19.10
N SER A 356 12.42 -7.48 -19.77
CA SER A 356 13.87 -7.27 -19.62
C SER A 356 14.34 -5.96 -20.26
N LYS A 357 13.68 -5.49 -21.33
CA LYS A 357 14.09 -4.30 -22.07
C LYS A 357 14.05 -3.03 -21.22
N THR A 358 13.10 -2.90 -20.30
CA THR A 358 12.91 -1.72 -19.43
C THR A 358 13.30 -1.98 -17.97
N SER A 359 13.88 -3.14 -17.65
CA SER A 359 14.39 -3.44 -16.30
C SER A 359 15.83 -2.95 -16.13
N VAL A 360 16.02 -1.86 -15.38
CA VAL A 360 17.33 -1.24 -15.14
C VAL A 360 18.30 -2.17 -14.40
N ARG A 361 17.79 -3.12 -13.59
CA ARG A 361 18.62 -4.09 -12.88
C ARG A 361 19.50 -4.97 -13.76
N ASN A 362 19.19 -5.05 -15.06
CA ASN A 362 19.96 -5.83 -16.01
C ASN A 362 21.33 -5.18 -16.30
N ASP A 363 21.44 -3.85 -16.18
CA ASP A 363 22.69 -3.12 -16.36
C ASP A 363 22.66 -1.74 -15.68
N PHE A 364 23.03 -1.71 -14.40
CA PHE A 364 23.14 -0.47 -13.63
C PHE A 364 24.24 0.49 -14.14
N SER A 365 25.19 0.02 -14.96
CA SER A 365 26.26 0.88 -15.48
C SER A 365 25.74 1.98 -16.42
N LYS A 366 24.56 1.75 -17.02
CA LYS A 366 23.86 2.69 -17.89
C LYS A 366 23.29 3.91 -17.18
N VAL A 367 23.09 3.84 -15.86
CA VAL A 367 22.56 4.98 -15.11
C VAL A 367 23.62 6.09 -15.07
N ASN A 368 23.27 7.25 -15.64
CA ASN A 368 24.22 8.33 -15.91
C ASN A 368 24.26 9.42 -14.83
N VAL A 369 23.32 9.38 -13.88
CA VAL A 369 23.16 10.43 -12.87
C VAL A 369 23.08 9.83 -11.45
N PRO A 370 23.41 10.60 -10.41
CA PRO A 370 23.18 10.20 -9.02
C PRO A 370 21.72 9.84 -8.74
N VAL A 371 21.50 8.82 -7.92
CA VAL A 371 20.17 8.29 -7.56
C VAL A 371 19.95 8.32 -6.04
N LEU A 372 18.84 8.88 -5.59
CA LEU A 372 18.33 8.67 -4.24
C LEU A 372 17.08 7.79 -4.34
N VAL A 373 17.18 6.54 -3.86
CA VAL A 373 16.10 5.54 -3.93
C VAL A 373 15.45 5.35 -2.56
N MET A 374 14.11 5.37 -2.52
CA MET A 374 13.37 5.42 -1.28
C MET A 374 12.10 4.59 -1.33
N SER A 375 11.71 3.97 -0.22
CA SER A 375 10.46 3.20 -0.12
C SER A 375 10.06 2.97 1.34
N GLY A 376 9.04 2.14 1.56
CA GLY A 376 8.58 1.73 2.88
C GLY A 376 8.41 0.22 3.04
N TRP A 377 8.42 -0.28 4.28
CA TRP A 377 8.28 -1.71 4.58
C TRP A 377 6.90 -2.27 4.28
N GLU A 378 5.87 -1.44 4.27
CA GLU A 378 4.50 -1.85 3.92
C GLU A 378 4.18 -1.58 2.45
N ASP A 379 5.13 -1.03 1.69
CA ASP A 379 5.02 -0.79 0.25
C ASP A 379 5.30 -2.08 -0.56
N GLY A 380 4.86 -2.15 -1.82
CA GLY A 380 5.23 -3.25 -2.73
C GLY A 380 6.69 -3.18 -3.18
N TYR A 381 7.23 -1.98 -3.37
CA TYR A 381 8.55 -1.69 -3.93
C TYR A 381 9.61 -1.49 -2.83
N LYS A 382 9.69 -2.41 -1.87
CA LYS A 382 10.70 -2.34 -0.79
C LYS A 382 12.07 -2.88 -1.18
N ASN A 383 12.10 -3.90 -2.02
CA ASN A 383 13.32 -4.53 -2.49
C ASN A 383 14.21 -3.61 -3.36
N PRO A 384 13.65 -2.75 -4.25
CA PRO A 384 14.42 -1.82 -5.08
C PRO A 384 15.38 -0.92 -4.31
N VAL A 385 15.09 -0.57 -3.05
CA VAL A 385 16.02 0.22 -2.22
C VAL A 385 17.35 -0.50 -2.03
N ASP A 386 17.33 -1.82 -1.82
CA ASP A 386 18.56 -2.62 -1.72
C ASP A 386 19.20 -2.85 -3.09
N THR A 387 18.44 -3.32 -4.07
CA THR A 387 18.99 -3.74 -5.37
C THR A 387 19.59 -2.57 -6.13
N VAL A 388 18.95 -1.39 -6.12
CA VAL A 388 19.46 -0.17 -6.75
C VAL A 388 20.72 0.33 -6.03
N VAL A 389 20.72 0.38 -4.68
CA VAL A 389 21.91 0.84 -3.93
C VAL A 389 23.10 -0.07 -4.19
N ARG A 390 22.93 -1.40 -4.11
CA ARG A 390 24.02 -2.34 -4.37
C ARG A 390 24.46 -2.32 -5.81
N GLY A 391 23.53 -2.35 -6.75
CA GLY A 391 23.80 -2.38 -8.18
C GLY A 391 24.57 -1.14 -8.67
N LEU A 392 24.12 0.06 -8.27
CA LEU A 392 24.79 1.30 -8.62
C LEU A 392 26.15 1.45 -7.93
N ALA A 393 26.26 1.07 -6.64
CA ALA A 393 27.54 1.10 -5.94
C ALA A 393 28.58 0.16 -6.57
N GLN A 394 28.17 -1.04 -6.97
CA GLN A 394 29.02 -1.99 -7.71
C GLN A 394 29.45 -1.46 -9.07
N ALA A 395 28.59 -0.69 -9.74
CA ALA A 395 28.90 0.01 -10.99
C ALA A 395 29.72 1.31 -10.78
N GLY A 396 30.12 1.63 -9.54
CA GLY A 396 30.87 2.84 -9.21
C GLY A 396 30.07 4.14 -9.32
N LYS A 397 28.73 4.06 -9.28
CA LYS A 397 27.81 5.20 -9.39
C LYS A 397 27.42 5.74 -8.02
N THR A 398 27.05 7.02 -7.97
CA THR A 398 26.61 7.67 -6.72
C THR A 398 25.16 7.31 -6.42
N VAL A 399 24.93 6.76 -5.23
CA VAL A 399 23.60 6.35 -4.79
C VAL A 399 23.43 6.49 -3.28
N SER A 400 22.21 6.86 -2.86
CA SER A 400 21.76 6.89 -1.47
C SER A 400 20.40 6.18 -1.34
N GLY A 401 20.11 5.66 -0.15
CA GLY A 401 18.89 4.89 0.15
C GLY A 401 18.15 5.36 1.41
N LEU A 402 16.82 5.35 1.39
CA LEU A 402 15.99 5.56 2.58
C LEU A 402 14.82 4.55 2.59
N ILE A 403 14.68 3.80 3.67
CA ILE A 403 13.53 2.89 3.84
C ILE A 403 12.94 2.98 5.24
N GLY A 404 11.66 3.33 5.29
CA GLY A 404 10.91 3.53 6.52
C GLY A 404 9.76 2.56 6.70
N PRO A 405 8.93 2.73 7.74
CA PRO A 405 7.77 1.88 8.03
C PRO A 405 6.55 2.13 7.15
N TRP A 406 6.65 2.99 6.14
CA TRP A 406 5.50 3.49 5.37
C TRP A 406 4.96 2.46 4.38
N GLY A 407 3.73 2.70 3.91
CA GLY A 407 3.23 2.16 2.64
C GLY A 407 3.65 3.02 1.45
N HIS A 408 2.87 2.96 0.36
CA HIS A 408 3.04 3.65 -0.91
C HIS A 408 2.84 5.16 -0.83
N LYS A 409 3.80 5.82 -0.15
CA LYS A 409 3.79 7.25 0.17
C LYS A 409 5.19 7.82 0.32
N TYR A 410 5.31 9.10 0.00
CA TYR A 410 6.42 9.93 0.47
C TYR A 410 6.58 9.93 2.01
N PRO A 411 7.82 9.92 2.53
CA PRO A 411 8.14 9.80 3.96
C PRO A 411 7.55 10.87 4.89
N ASN A 412 7.28 12.07 4.38
CA ASN A 412 6.65 13.13 5.17
C ASN A 412 5.12 12.96 5.30
N THR A 413 4.51 12.06 4.53
CA THR A 413 3.06 11.79 4.58
C THR A 413 2.71 10.33 4.91
N GLY A 414 3.69 9.43 4.83
CA GLY A 414 3.48 7.99 4.94
C GLY A 414 2.97 7.50 6.29
N SER A 415 2.13 6.46 6.23
CA SER A 415 1.80 5.59 7.35
C SER A 415 2.04 4.12 6.95
N PRO A 416 2.33 3.21 7.88
CA PRO A 416 2.61 3.43 9.30
C PRO A 416 3.77 4.38 9.61
N GLY A 417 3.76 4.99 10.79
CA GLY A 417 4.82 5.90 11.24
C GLY A 417 6.02 5.19 11.88
N PRO A 418 7.06 5.91 12.34
CA PRO A 418 7.21 7.35 12.28
C PRO A 418 7.41 7.87 10.85
N ARG A 419 6.91 9.08 10.61
CA ARG A 419 7.22 9.87 9.42
C ARG A 419 8.60 10.50 9.54
N GLU A 420 9.15 10.91 8.41
CA GLU A 420 10.44 11.62 8.32
C GLU A 420 10.27 13.02 7.73
N ASN A 421 11.06 13.96 8.25
CA ASN A 421 11.08 15.34 7.75
C ASN A 421 11.91 15.45 6.44
N TRP A 422 11.49 14.69 5.43
CA TRP A 422 12.21 14.54 4.17
C TRP A 422 12.42 15.85 3.41
N LEU A 423 11.47 16.79 3.43
CA LEU A 423 11.45 17.92 2.49
C LEU A 423 12.71 18.82 2.64
N PRO A 424 13.07 19.25 3.86
CA PRO A 424 14.37 19.88 4.09
C PRO A 424 15.56 18.99 3.75
N ASP A 425 15.54 17.72 4.16
CA ASP A 425 16.67 16.81 3.97
C ASP A 425 16.98 16.59 2.48
N ALA A 426 15.96 16.37 1.65
CA ALA A 426 16.07 16.24 0.21
C ALA A 426 16.55 17.55 -0.44
N THR A 427 16.13 18.71 0.09
CA THR A 427 16.60 20.01 -0.41
C THR A 427 18.08 20.19 -0.16
N MET A 428 18.51 20.09 1.10
CA MET A 428 19.88 20.43 1.53
C MET A 428 20.91 19.38 1.11
N ASN A 429 20.55 18.09 1.17
CA ASN A 429 21.49 17.00 0.97
C ASN A 429 21.41 16.35 -0.42
N TRP A 430 20.44 16.73 -1.25
CA TRP A 430 20.29 16.16 -2.59
C TRP A 430 20.15 17.24 -3.66
N TRP A 431 19.05 18.00 -3.65
CA TRP A 431 18.78 18.96 -4.72
C TRP A 431 19.79 20.10 -4.75
N ASP A 432 20.12 20.70 -3.60
CA ASP A 432 21.09 21.79 -3.56
C ASP A 432 22.48 21.32 -4.01
N GLN A 433 22.86 20.07 -3.69
CA GLN A 433 24.12 19.47 -4.14
C GLN A 433 24.20 19.34 -5.66
N TRP A 434 23.18 18.75 -6.29
CA TRP A 434 23.26 18.36 -7.71
C TRP A 434 22.73 19.42 -8.67
N LEU A 435 21.87 20.32 -8.18
CA LEU A 435 21.26 21.35 -9.00
C LEU A 435 21.81 22.74 -8.70
N LYS A 436 22.33 23.02 -7.50
CA LYS A 436 22.88 24.32 -7.14
C LYS A 436 24.39 24.30 -6.83
N ASP A 437 25.04 23.15 -6.97
CA ASP A 437 26.45 22.92 -6.65
C ASP A 437 26.82 23.26 -5.20
N VAL A 438 25.85 23.15 -4.27
CA VAL A 438 26.05 23.44 -2.84
C VAL A 438 26.38 22.14 -2.11
N LYS A 439 27.62 22.01 -1.64
CA LYS A 439 28.06 20.81 -0.92
C LYS A 439 27.33 20.69 0.44
N PRO A 440 26.72 19.54 0.77
CA PRO A 440 26.09 19.33 2.07
C PRO A 440 27.10 19.39 3.23
N SER A 441 26.64 19.82 4.41
CA SER A 441 27.45 19.76 5.63
C SER A 441 27.62 18.31 6.07
N PRO A 442 28.83 17.89 6.50
CA PRO A 442 29.01 16.56 7.11
C PRO A 442 28.07 16.30 8.29
N ASP A 443 27.68 17.34 9.03
CA ASP A 443 26.80 17.24 10.20
C ASP A 443 25.33 16.96 9.84
N THR A 444 24.93 17.21 8.58
CA THR A 444 23.56 17.04 8.07
C THR A 444 23.45 15.89 7.07
N THR A 445 24.58 15.33 6.63
CA THR A 445 24.63 14.32 5.57
C THR A 445 24.20 12.95 6.12
N PRO A 446 23.13 12.31 5.60
CA PRO A 446 22.73 10.99 6.04
C PRO A 446 23.76 9.91 5.63
N PRO A 447 23.77 8.74 6.30
CA PRO A 447 24.53 7.58 5.82
C PRO A 447 24.08 7.18 4.41
N GLN A 448 24.88 6.35 3.72
CA GLN A 448 24.54 5.87 2.38
C GLN A 448 23.14 5.25 2.35
N MET A 449 22.75 4.48 3.37
CA MET A 449 21.38 4.06 3.57
C MET A 449 20.91 4.38 4.98
N LYS A 450 19.72 4.97 5.10
CA LYS A 450 18.99 5.13 6.37
C LYS A 450 17.82 4.15 6.40
N VAL A 451 17.79 3.26 7.39
CA VAL A 451 16.90 2.10 7.43
C VAL A 451 16.13 2.10 8.75
N TRP A 452 14.80 1.96 8.72
CA TRP A 452 14.01 1.73 9.93
C TRP A 452 14.03 0.25 10.29
N LEU A 453 14.44 -0.12 11.50
CA LEU A 453 14.22 -1.46 12.03
C LEU A 453 12.93 -1.46 12.85
N GLY A 454 11.85 -1.98 12.25
CA GLY A 454 10.58 -2.20 12.96
C GLY A 454 10.73 -3.27 14.04
N GLU A 455 9.95 -3.21 15.12
CA GLU A 455 9.94 -4.25 16.15
C GLU A 455 8.74 -5.20 16.02
N SER A 456 8.86 -6.39 16.61
CA SER A 456 7.72 -7.32 16.71
C SER A 456 6.48 -6.66 17.30
N ARG A 457 5.34 -6.91 16.67
CA ARG A 457 4.05 -6.31 17.04
C ARG A 457 2.89 -7.26 16.79
N GLU A 458 1.75 -6.98 17.43
CA GLU A 458 0.50 -7.67 17.12
C GLU A 458 0.05 -7.32 15.69
N PRO A 459 -0.53 -8.28 14.95
CA PRO A 459 -1.03 -8.02 13.60
C PRO A 459 -2.18 -7.01 13.61
N ARG A 460 -2.24 -6.17 12.58
CA ARG A 460 -3.27 -5.15 12.43
C ARG A 460 -3.50 -4.87 10.95
N SER A 461 -4.76 -4.71 10.55
CA SER A 461 -5.11 -4.39 9.16
C SER A 461 -5.06 -2.89 8.85
N ALA A 462 -5.18 -2.04 9.87
CA ALA A 462 -5.21 -0.59 9.71
C ALA A 462 -3.84 0.03 10.00
N THR A 463 -3.43 0.99 9.17
CA THR A 463 -2.20 1.78 9.41
C THR A 463 -2.40 2.79 10.54
N ASP A 464 -1.36 3.03 11.34
CA ASP A 464 -1.28 4.14 12.29
C ASP A 464 0.16 4.61 12.49
N PHE A 465 0.37 5.66 13.27
CA PHE A 465 1.69 6.27 13.50
C PHE A 465 2.44 5.74 14.73
N THR A 466 2.07 4.55 15.24
CA THR A 466 2.55 4.04 16.54
C THR A 466 3.57 2.92 16.43
N ASP A 467 4.04 2.63 15.22
CA ASP A 467 5.07 1.62 14.99
C ASP A 467 6.34 1.93 15.78
N GLN A 468 6.84 0.89 16.45
CA GLN A 468 8.02 0.94 17.30
C GLN A 468 9.22 0.41 16.53
N GLY A 469 10.39 0.95 16.85
CA GLY A 469 11.60 0.65 16.10
C GLY A 469 12.70 1.66 16.33
N LYS A 470 13.73 1.57 15.50
CA LYS A 470 14.89 2.46 15.52
C LYS A 470 15.43 2.67 14.12
N TRP A 471 15.91 3.87 13.84
CA TRP A 471 16.68 4.14 12.63
C TRP A 471 18.11 3.64 12.79
N VAL A 472 18.62 2.97 11.75
CA VAL A 472 19.98 2.42 11.68
C VAL A 472 20.65 2.80 10.35
N ALA A 473 21.98 2.84 10.38
CA ALA A 473 22.79 3.17 9.23
C ALA A 473 23.16 1.89 8.46
N GLU A 474 23.00 1.92 7.13
CA GLU A 474 23.42 0.85 6.24
C GLU A 474 24.21 1.36 5.02
N SER A 475 24.82 0.41 4.31
CA SER A 475 25.65 0.64 3.12
C SER A 475 25.56 -0.55 2.17
N ALA A 476 25.94 -0.33 0.91
CA ALA A 476 25.85 -1.33 -0.17
C ALA A 476 26.60 -2.65 0.10
N ASP A 477 27.53 -2.66 1.06
CA ASP A 477 28.34 -3.82 1.44
C ASP A 477 27.70 -4.70 2.54
N TRP A 478 26.45 -4.42 2.95
CA TRP A 478 25.82 -5.07 4.10
C TRP A 478 25.82 -6.60 4.04
N GLU A 479 25.70 -7.21 2.85
CA GLU A 479 25.71 -8.67 2.66
C GLU A 479 27.01 -9.32 3.16
N THR A 480 28.12 -8.58 3.15
CA THR A 480 29.43 -9.06 3.65
C THR A 480 29.55 -9.00 5.17
N ARG A 481 28.67 -8.22 5.83
CA ARG A 481 28.71 -7.94 7.26
C ARG A 481 27.67 -8.70 8.07
N VAL A 482 26.57 -9.14 7.46
CA VAL A 482 25.51 -9.87 8.17
C VAL A 482 25.95 -11.27 8.59
N ASN A 483 25.55 -11.66 9.78
CA ASN A 483 25.69 -13.03 10.27
C ASN A 483 24.51 -13.88 9.75
N LYS A 484 24.80 -15.05 9.21
CA LYS A 484 23.76 -15.98 8.75
C LYS A 484 23.31 -16.85 9.93
N SER A 485 22.04 -16.72 10.32
CA SER A 485 21.42 -17.60 11.32
C SER A 485 20.48 -18.58 10.63
N THR A 486 20.81 -19.87 10.62
CA THR A 486 20.06 -20.91 9.91
C THR A 486 19.29 -21.79 10.89
N LEU A 487 18.01 -21.98 10.61
CA LEU A 487 17.14 -22.93 11.31
C LEU A 487 16.57 -23.96 10.32
N TYR A 488 16.48 -25.22 10.74
CA TYR A 488 16.06 -26.35 9.91
C TYR A 488 14.62 -26.75 10.23
N LEU A 489 13.84 -27.04 9.20
CA LEU A 489 12.45 -27.50 9.35
C LEU A 489 12.45 -28.96 9.82
N SER A 490 11.59 -29.32 10.77
CA SER A 490 11.42 -30.69 11.26
C SER A 490 10.02 -31.25 11.01
N ASP A 491 9.90 -32.57 11.00
CA ASP A 491 8.62 -33.29 10.88
C ASP A 491 7.64 -33.02 12.03
N SER A 492 8.17 -32.63 13.20
CA SER A 492 7.40 -32.13 14.35
C SER A 492 6.86 -30.70 14.17
N ARG A 493 6.89 -30.13 12.96
CA ARG A 493 6.48 -28.75 12.65
C ARG A 493 7.23 -27.69 13.48
N SER A 494 8.50 -27.95 13.74
CA SER A 494 9.38 -27.05 14.49
C SER A 494 10.55 -26.56 13.63
N LEU A 495 11.19 -25.46 14.04
CA LEU A 495 12.45 -24.95 13.52
C LEU A 495 13.57 -25.28 14.51
N LEU A 496 14.55 -26.08 14.08
CA LEU A 496 15.66 -26.59 14.88
C LEU A 496 16.98 -25.86 14.56
N SER A 497 17.90 -25.80 15.51
CA SER A 497 19.24 -25.21 15.30
C SER A 497 20.21 -26.12 14.53
N ALA A 498 19.86 -27.40 14.32
CA ALA A 498 20.63 -28.37 13.57
C ALA A 498 19.70 -29.18 12.65
N PRO A 499 20.20 -29.69 11.50
CA PRO A 499 19.38 -30.48 10.59
C PRO A 499 18.91 -31.78 11.26
N PRO A 500 17.67 -32.24 10.99
CA PRO A 500 17.21 -33.55 11.44
C PRO A 500 18.15 -34.67 10.97
N ALA A 501 18.50 -35.58 11.89
CA ALA A 501 19.43 -36.68 11.61
C ALA A 501 18.82 -37.80 10.75
N GLN A 502 17.49 -37.88 10.67
CA GLN A 502 16.77 -38.90 9.92
C GLN A 502 16.05 -38.26 8.73
N ALA A 503 15.94 -39.01 7.63
CA ALA A 503 15.09 -38.65 6.51
C ALA A 503 13.63 -38.54 6.98
N SER A 504 13.00 -37.41 6.70
CA SER A 504 11.62 -37.14 7.07
C SER A 504 11.03 -36.08 6.15
N SER A 505 9.71 -36.05 6.05
CA SER A 505 8.98 -35.09 5.22
C SER A 505 7.61 -34.80 5.79
N VAL A 506 7.06 -33.64 5.43
CA VAL A 506 5.69 -33.24 5.75
C VAL A 506 4.97 -32.88 4.45
N THR A 507 3.84 -33.54 4.19
CA THR A 507 3.02 -33.30 3.01
C THR A 507 1.86 -32.37 3.36
N GLY A 508 1.66 -31.34 2.53
CA GLY A 508 0.57 -30.39 2.62
C GLY A 508 -0.74 -30.92 2.05
N SER A 509 -1.80 -30.15 2.24
CA SER A 509 -3.09 -30.38 1.58
C SER A 509 -3.04 -29.84 0.15
N SER A 510 -3.78 -30.44 -0.79
CA SER A 510 -4.03 -29.86 -2.12
C SER A 510 -5.13 -28.81 -2.11
N LYS A 511 -5.87 -28.67 -1.00
CA LYS A 511 -6.95 -27.68 -0.86
C LYS A 511 -6.42 -26.26 -1.02
N LEU A 512 -7.27 -25.41 -1.60
CA LEU A 512 -6.95 -23.99 -1.78
C LEU A 512 -6.89 -23.26 -0.43
N VAL A 513 -5.96 -22.32 -0.32
CA VAL A 513 -5.73 -21.50 0.88
C VAL A 513 -6.43 -20.16 0.72
N PHE A 514 -7.43 -19.91 1.56
CA PHE A 514 -8.12 -18.62 1.65
C PHE A 514 -7.42 -17.72 2.67
N ALA A 515 -6.47 -16.92 2.20
CA ALA A 515 -5.65 -16.00 2.99
C ALA A 515 -6.20 -14.57 3.00
N THR A 516 -7.51 -14.41 3.22
CA THR A 516 -8.23 -13.13 3.12
C THR A 516 -7.86 -12.10 4.18
N ASN A 517 -6.85 -12.31 5.02
CA ASN A 517 -6.29 -11.26 5.89
C ASN A 517 -5.09 -10.53 5.24
N MET A 518 -4.64 -10.97 4.07
CA MET A 518 -3.73 -10.24 3.20
C MET A 518 -4.42 -10.08 1.85
N LEU A 519 -4.79 -8.86 1.50
CA LEU A 519 -5.35 -8.56 0.19
C LEU A 519 -4.24 -7.99 -0.68
N GLU A 520 -3.72 -6.85 -0.28
CA GLU A 520 -2.72 -6.10 -1.04
C GLU A 520 -1.31 -6.63 -0.78
N SER A 521 -0.50 -6.67 -1.85
CA SER A 521 0.95 -6.83 -1.74
C SER A 521 1.62 -5.52 -1.26
N SER A 522 0.96 -4.39 -1.52
CA SER A 522 1.38 -3.01 -1.24
C SER A 522 0.29 -2.22 -0.51
N SER A 523 0.60 -1.68 0.67
CA SER A 523 -0.31 -0.79 1.38
C SER A 523 -0.29 0.62 0.79
N PHE A 524 -1.44 1.25 0.55
CA PHE A 524 -1.50 2.67 0.16
C PHE A 524 -1.15 3.66 1.29
N GLY A 525 -0.76 3.18 2.48
CA GLY A 525 -0.24 4.03 3.54
C GLY A 525 -1.16 5.18 3.95
N THR A 526 -2.47 4.92 4.01
CA THR A 526 -3.50 5.91 4.36
C THR A 526 -4.21 5.49 5.66
N PRO A 527 -4.27 6.35 6.69
CA PRO A 527 -4.98 6.05 7.93
C PRO A 527 -6.45 5.69 7.70
N GLY A 528 -6.93 4.64 8.37
CA GLY A 528 -8.29 4.13 8.21
C GLY A 528 -8.49 3.18 7.02
N ASN A 529 -7.46 3.01 6.19
CA ASN A 529 -7.44 1.97 5.17
C ASN A 529 -7.03 0.61 5.78
N ASN A 530 -7.66 -0.49 5.35
CA ASN A 530 -7.50 -1.85 5.89
C ASN A 530 -6.60 -2.74 5.00
N ASP A 531 -5.54 -2.14 4.46
CA ASP A 531 -4.65 -2.78 3.48
C ASP A 531 -3.47 -3.54 4.10
N LEU A 532 -3.14 -3.32 5.38
CA LEU A 532 -2.08 -4.08 6.02
C LEU A 532 -2.49 -5.54 6.21
N ALA A 533 -1.50 -6.44 6.21
CA ALA A 533 -1.73 -7.83 6.54
C ALA A 533 -2.21 -7.98 8.00
N GLY A 534 -3.41 -8.53 8.16
CA GLY A 534 -3.97 -8.91 9.45
C GLY A 534 -3.38 -10.22 9.99
N ASP A 535 -4.04 -10.79 11.00
CA ASP A 535 -3.62 -12.06 11.61
C ASP A 535 -3.58 -13.20 10.58
N GLN A 536 -2.43 -13.85 10.47
CA GLN A 536 -2.18 -14.91 9.49
C GLN A 536 -2.66 -16.30 9.95
N THR A 537 -3.17 -16.44 11.18
CA THR A 537 -3.57 -17.74 11.76
C THR A 537 -4.53 -18.53 10.86
N ALA A 538 -5.51 -17.87 10.23
CA ALA A 538 -6.48 -18.54 9.36
C ALA A 538 -5.83 -19.16 8.11
N ALA A 539 -4.88 -18.48 7.49
CA ALA A 539 -4.12 -19.00 6.36
C ALA A 539 -3.16 -20.11 6.79
N ASP A 540 -2.53 -19.96 7.96
CA ASP A 540 -1.60 -20.96 8.51
C ASP A 540 -2.29 -22.30 8.79
N ASN A 541 -3.53 -22.29 9.28
CA ASN A 541 -4.31 -23.51 9.51
C ASN A 541 -4.61 -24.29 8.22
N GLN A 542 -4.49 -23.66 7.06
CA GLN A 542 -4.65 -24.27 5.74
C GLN A 542 -3.29 -24.56 5.06
N SER A 543 -2.17 -24.25 5.72
CA SER A 543 -0.82 -24.31 5.16
C SER A 543 0.08 -25.29 5.93
N LEU A 544 1.26 -25.60 5.36
CA LEU A 544 2.35 -26.16 6.14
C LEU A 544 3.05 -25.02 6.89
N TYR A 545 3.26 -25.15 8.20
CA TYR A 545 4.04 -24.18 8.96
C TYR A 545 4.94 -24.83 10.01
N PHE A 546 6.02 -24.13 10.36
CA PHE A 546 7.06 -24.58 11.29
C PHE A 546 7.38 -23.44 12.25
N ASN A 547 7.38 -23.70 13.56
CA ASN A 547 7.68 -22.68 14.58
C ASN A 547 9.04 -22.90 15.24
N SER A 548 9.77 -21.84 15.52
CA SER A 548 10.91 -21.91 16.44
C SER A 548 10.45 -22.08 17.90
N ALA A 549 11.41 -22.39 18.78
CA ALA A 549 11.28 -22.03 20.19
C ALA A 549 11.14 -20.51 20.34
N PRO A 550 10.56 -20.01 21.45
CA PRO A 550 10.63 -18.59 21.78
C PRO A 550 12.07 -18.09 21.69
N LEU A 551 12.28 -16.93 21.08
CA LEU A 551 13.61 -16.32 20.97
C LEU A 551 14.14 -15.96 22.36
N GLU A 552 15.41 -16.29 22.61
CA GLU A 552 16.07 -16.03 23.90
C GLU A 552 16.53 -14.56 24.04
N SER A 553 16.60 -13.82 22.94
CA SER A 553 16.96 -12.41 22.90
C SER A 553 16.36 -11.74 21.67
N ASN A 554 16.41 -10.41 21.62
CA ASN A 554 16.08 -9.67 20.39
C ASN A 554 17.07 -10.04 19.27
N VAL A 555 16.59 -10.08 18.03
CA VAL A 555 17.38 -10.36 16.83
C VAL A 555 17.11 -9.27 15.79
N ASP A 556 18.06 -8.35 15.63
CA ASP A 556 18.03 -7.36 14.56
C ASP A 556 18.38 -8.02 13.22
N CYS A 557 17.56 -7.83 12.20
CA CYS A 557 17.78 -8.34 10.86
C CYS A 557 17.69 -7.21 9.83
N PHE A 558 18.61 -7.21 8.88
CA PHE A 558 18.54 -6.39 7.67
C PHE A 558 18.99 -7.22 6.47
N GLY A 559 18.15 -7.30 5.43
CA GLY A 559 18.44 -8.08 4.24
C GLY A 559 17.28 -8.97 3.81
N LYS A 560 17.50 -9.85 2.82
CA LYS A 560 16.52 -10.83 2.36
C LYS A 560 16.67 -12.15 3.13
N PRO A 561 15.69 -12.58 3.94
CA PRO A 561 15.66 -13.95 4.44
C PRO A 561 15.59 -14.94 3.28
N VAL A 562 16.23 -16.10 3.42
CA VAL A 562 16.21 -17.15 2.38
C VAL A 562 15.66 -18.43 2.95
N VAL A 563 14.61 -18.97 2.34
CA VAL A 563 14.09 -20.30 2.64
C VAL A 563 14.63 -21.27 1.60
N ASN A 564 15.54 -22.14 2.00
CA ASN A 564 16.04 -23.23 1.15
C ASN A 564 15.08 -24.42 1.32
N LEU A 565 14.22 -24.64 0.34
CA LEU A 565 13.26 -25.73 0.39
C LEU A 565 13.75 -26.90 -0.45
N THR A 566 13.86 -28.07 0.17
CA THR A 566 13.89 -29.35 -0.53
C THR A 566 12.46 -29.87 -0.54
N LEU A 567 11.87 -29.98 -1.73
CA LEU A 567 10.45 -30.29 -1.89
C LEU A 567 10.18 -31.15 -3.13
N SER A 568 9.01 -31.77 -3.18
CA SER A 568 8.41 -32.33 -4.40
C SER A 568 6.98 -31.81 -4.57
N CYS A 569 6.51 -31.80 -5.81
CA CYS A 569 5.17 -31.35 -6.19
C CYS A 569 4.53 -32.40 -7.09
N ASP A 570 3.22 -32.63 -6.98
CA ASP A 570 2.47 -33.57 -7.82
C ASP A 570 1.98 -32.97 -9.16
N GLN A 571 2.14 -31.66 -9.36
CA GLN A 571 1.81 -30.96 -10.59
C GLN A 571 3.08 -30.47 -11.30
N PRO A 572 3.11 -30.46 -12.65
CA PRO A 572 4.26 -29.96 -13.41
C PRO A 572 4.47 -28.45 -13.31
N ILE A 573 3.43 -27.70 -12.91
CA ILE A 573 3.44 -26.26 -12.74
C ILE A 573 2.68 -25.95 -11.45
N ALA A 574 3.30 -25.21 -10.54
CA ALA A 574 2.68 -24.78 -9.31
C ALA A 574 3.36 -23.51 -8.78
N SER A 575 2.55 -22.52 -8.42
CA SER A 575 2.95 -21.35 -7.66
C SER A 575 2.66 -21.55 -6.18
N ILE A 576 3.60 -21.19 -5.32
CA ILE A 576 3.49 -21.31 -3.86
C ILE A 576 3.66 -19.93 -3.22
N ALA A 577 3.08 -19.75 -2.04
CA ALA A 577 3.41 -18.65 -1.14
C ALA A 577 4.33 -19.15 -0.03
N VAL A 578 5.44 -18.45 0.19
CA VAL A 578 6.36 -18.70 1.30
C VAL A 578 6.37 -17.49 2.20
N ARG A 579 6.07 -17.67 3.48
CA ARG A 579 5.88 -16.58 4.45
C ARG A 579 6.81 -16.76 5.64
N LEU A 580 7.49 -15.68 6.03
CA LEU A 580 8.16 -15.52 7.31
C LEU A 580 7.29 -14.63 8.20
N SER A 581 6.87 -15.20 9.32
CA SER A 581 5.99 -14.57 10.28
C SER A 581 6.56 -14.71 11.69
N GLU A 582 5.95 -14.04 12.65
CA GLU A 582 6.23 -14.16 14.07
C GLU A 582 4.94 -14.38 14.88
N VAL A 583 5.02 -15.18 15.93
CA VAL A 583 3.87 -15.53 16.78
C VAL A 583 3.95 -14.80 18.10
N SER A 584 2.89 -14.07 18.43
CA SER A 584 2.82 -13.30 19.67
C SER A 584 2.83 -14.23 20.89
N PRO A 585 3.71 -13.98 21.89
CA PRO A 585 3.65 -14.70 23.16
C PRO A 585 2.44 -14.29 24.01
N LEU A 586 1.82 -13.14 23.72
CA LEU A 586 0.70 -12.59 24.48
C LEU A 586 -0.66 -13.08 23.97
N THR A 587 -0.85 -13.09 22.66
CA THR A 587 -2.16 -13.37 22.02
C THR A 587 -2.17 -14.71 21.29
N GLY A 588 -1.01 -15.18 20.81
CA GLY A 588 -0.91 -16.31 19.89
C GLY A 588 -1.24 -15.95 18.43
N GLU A 589 -1.59 -14.69 18.14
CA GLU A 589 -1.83 -14.19 16.78
C GLU A 589 -0.50 -14.13 16.00
N VAL A 590 -0.60 -14.19 14.68
CA VAL A 590 0.55 -14.31 13.77
C VAL A 590 0.70 -13.04 12.94
N HIS A 591 1.82 -12.34 13.13
CA HIS A 591 2.19 -11.16 12.36
C HIS A 591 3.07 -11.55 11.17
N LEU A 592 2.68 -11.11 9.97
CA LEU A 592 3.47 -11.30 8.76
C LEU A 592 4.64 -10.32 8.73
N VAL A 593 5.88 -10.82 8.56
CA VAL A 593 7.09 -9.98 8.52
C VAL A 593 7.63 -9.88 7.09
N SER A 594 7.68 -11.01 6.38
CA SER A 594 8.08 -11.05 4.97
C SER A 594 7.43 -12.23 4.26
N TYR A 595 7.39 -12.16 2.93
CA TYR A 595 6.82 -13.19 2.08
C TYR A 595 7.46 -13.15 0.70
N THR A 596 7.21 -14.19 -0.08
CA THR A 596 7.28 -14.15 -1.54
C THR A 596 6.23 -15.08 -2.12
N PHE A 597 5.77 -14.78 -3.33
CA PHE A 597 5.19 -15.77 -4.21
C PHE A 597 6.30 -16.34 -5.08
N PHE A 598 6.21 -17.63 -5.42
CA PHE A 598 7.25 -18.31 -6.17
C PHE A 598 6.67 -19.41 -7.04
N ASN A 599 7.00 -19.40 -8.32
CA ASN A 599 6.63 -20.43 -9.27
C ASN A 599 7.74 -21.49 -9.34
N LEU A 600 7.42 -22.75 -9.02
CA LEU A 600 8.42 -23.82 -8.94
C LEU A 600 9.11 -24.12 -10.29
N THR A 601 8.55 -23.65 -11.40
CA THR A 601 9.20 -23.73 -12.71
C THR A 601 10.43 -22.82 -12.83
N GLN A 602 10.54 -21.81 -11.94
CA GLN A 602 11.68 -20.88 -11.81
C GLN A 602 12.76 -21.39 -10.84
N ARG A 603 12.74 -22.66 -10.43
CA ARG A 603 13.71 -23.24 -9.48
C ARG A 603 15.19 -23.10 -9.88
N ASN A 604 15.45 -22.91 -11.18
CA ASN A 604 16.79 -22.77 -11.75
C ASN A 604 17.20 -21.30 -11.95
N GLY A 605 16.49 -20.37 -11.31
CA GLY A 605 16.72 -18.93 -11.39
C GLY A 605 15.63 -18.20 -12.16
N ASP A 606 15.89 -16.92 -12.41
CA ASP A 606 14.97 -15.99 -13.07
C ASP A 606 15.05 -16.15 -14.59
N GLN A 607 14.24 -17.06 -15.17
CA GLN A 607 14.45 -17.56 -16.52
C GLN A 607 13.36 -17.08 -17.50
N ALA A 608 13.82 -16.64 -18.69
CA ALA A 608 12.96 -16.44 -19.86
C ALA A 608 12.37 -17.77 -20.38
N HIS A 609 12.99 -18.91 -20.03
CA HIS A 609 12.61 -20.25 -20.47
C HIS A 609 12.55 -21.20 -19.28
N PRO A 610 11.53 -21.09 -18.41
CA PRO A 610 11.37 -21.99 -17.28
C PRO A 610 11.10 -23.42 -17.76
N THR A 611 11.29 -24.39 -16.86
CA THR A 611 11.06 -25.81 -17.15
C THR A 611 10.04 -26.38 -16.17
N PRO A 612 9.12 -27.25 -16.62
CA PRO A 612 8.19 -27.92 -15.71
C PRO A 612 8.93 -28.69 -14.62
N VAL A 613 8.31 -28.83 -13.46
CA VAL A 613 8.80 -29.78 -12.46
C VAL A 613 8.41 -31.20 -12.88
N THR A 614 9.23 -32.20 -12.55
CA THR A 614 8.83 -33.60 -12.69
C THR A 614 7.93 -33.96 -11.51
N PRO A 615 6.66 -34.37 -11.73
CA PRO A 615 5.77 -34.72 -10.62
C PRO A 615 6.36 -35.80 -9.69
N GLY A 616 6.35 -35.53 -8.40
CA GLY A 616 6.84 -36.43 -7.34
C GLY A 616 8.37 -36.47 -7.17
N GLU A 617 9.15 -35.85 -8.06
CA GLU A 617 10.61 -35.78 -7.93
C GLU A 617 11.01 -34.68 -6.94
N ALA A 618 11.91 -35.02 -6.00
CA ALA A 618 12.42 -34.07 -5.04
C ALA A 618 13.52 -33.18 -5.66
N PHE A 619 13.48 -31.89 -5.37
CA PHE A 619 14.52 -30.94 -5.75
C PHE A 619 14.71 -29.88 -4.66
N THR A 620 15.85 -29.18 -4.68
CA THR A 620 16.14 -28.07 -3.77
C THR A 620 16.08 -26.75 -4.51
N VAL A 621 15.42 -25.75 -3.92
CA VAL A 621 15.34 -24.39 -4.44
C VAL A 621 15.61 -23.37 -3.33
N PRO A 622 16.53 -22.41 -3.52
CA PRO A 622 16.67 -21.26 -2.65
C PRO A 622 15.61 -20.21 -3.00
N ILE A 623 14.75 -19.86 -2.04
CA ILE A 623 13.67 -18.90 -2.23
C ILE A 623 13.98 -17.66 -1.36
N PRO A 624 14.51 -16.57 -1.95
CA PRO A 624 14.65 -15.31 -1.25
C PRO A 624 13.27 -14.69 -1.00
N LEU A 625 13.03 -14.22 0.23
CA LEU A 625 11.85 -13.44 0.57
C LEU A 625 12.10 -11.95 0.35
N ASN A 626 11.04 -11.14 0.43
CA ASN A 626 11.16 -9.69 0.43
C ASN A 626 12.11 -9.18 1.52
N LEU A 627 12.81 -8.08 1.21
CA LEU A 627 13.75 -7.37 2.08
C LEU A 627 13.07 -7.01 3.42
N ILE A 628 13.80 -7.21 4.52
CA ILE A 628 13.35 -6.79 5.85
C ILE A 628 14.35 -5.84 6.51
N GLY A 629 13.84 -4.90 7.29
CA GLY A 629 14.53 -4.25 8.40
C GLY A 629 13.67 -4.45 9.64
N HIS A 630 13.96 -5.50 10.42
CA HIS A 630 13.07 -5.95 11.50
C HIS A 630 13.86 -6.45 12.70
N THR A 631 13.33 -6.17 13.89
CA THR A 631 13.82 -6.65 15.18
C THR A 631 12.82 -7.66 15.72
N PHE A 632 13.13 -8.95 15.58
CA PHE A 632 12.35 -10.00 16.23
C PHE A 632 12.59 -9.94 17.74
N LYS A 633 11.55 -9.75 18.54
CA LYS A 633 11.66 -9.54 19.98
C LYS A 633 11.80 -10.85 20.75
N GLU A 634 12.53 -10.78 21.87
CA GLU A 634 12.60 -11.85 22.86
C GLU A 634 11.20 -12.38 23.22
N GLY A 635 11.10 -13.71 23.36
CA GLY A 635 9.85 -14.41 23.68
C GLY A 635 8.91 -14.68 22.50
N TRP A 636 9.06 -13.97 21.38
CA TRP A 636 8.32 -14.29 20.15
C TRP A 636 8.86 -15.55 19.50
N LYS A 637 8.03 -16.21 18.69
CA LYS A 637 8.47 -17.37 17.88
C LYS A 637 8.52 -16.98 16.42
N LEU A 638 9.57 -17.40 15.72
CA LEU A 638 9.61 -17.35 14.26
C LEU A 638 8.70 -18.43 13.69
N ARG A 639 8.03 -18.12 12.59
CA ARG A 639 7.23 -19.07 11.81
C ARG A 639 7.60 -18.98 10.34
N VAL A 640 7.85 -20.13 9.73
CA VAL A 640 7.89 -20.28 8.27
C VAL A 640 6.64 -21.02 7.84
N ALA A 641 5.91 -20.50 6.85
CA ALA A 641 4.78 -21.17 6.25
C ALA A 641 4.96 -21.34 4.74
N VAL A 642 4.52 -22.49 4.21
CA VAL A 642 4.49 -22.84 2.79
C VAL A 642 3.06 -23.20 2.41
N SER A 643 2.51 -22.45 1.47
CA SER A 643 1.12 -22.58 1.01
C SER A 643 1.13 -22.91 -0.49
N PRO A 644 0.41 -23.96 -0.94
CA PRO A 644 0.35 -24.34 -2.37
C PRO A 644 -0.55 -23.42 -3.21
N SER A 645 -1.20 -22.47 -2.56
CA SER A 645 -2.09 -21.44 -3.09
C SER A 645 -2.16 -20.31 -2.06
N PHE A 646 -2.65 -19.12 -2.44
CA PHE A 646 -2.76 -17.98 -1.52
C PHE A 646 -3.74 -16.90 -2.00
N PHE A 647 -5.04 -17.20 -1.93
CA PHE A 647 -6.09 -16.28 -2.38
C PHE A 647 -6.35 -15.16 -1.35
N PRO A 648 -6.55 -13.90 -1.74
CA PRO A 648 -6.62 -13.40 -3.12
C PRO A 648 -5.29 -12.96 -3.74
N THR A 649 -4.25 -12.65 -2.97
CA THR A 649 -3.06 -11.94 -3.49
C THR A 649 -2.31 -12.68 -4.60
N LEU A 650 -2.23 -14.02 -4.52
CA LEU A 650 -1.63 -14.87 -5.56
C LEU A 650 -2.71 -15.33 -6.55
N TRP A 651 -2.48 -15.19 -7.85
CA TRP A 651 -3.29 -15.87 -8.85
C TRP A 651 -2.95 -17.37 -8.86
N GLN A 652 -3.96 -18.24 -8.66
CA GLN A 652 -3.71 -19.66 -8.45
C GLN A 652 -3.27 -20.37 -9.72
N SER A 653 -2.39 -21.35 -9.59
CA SER A 653 -2.07 -22.25 -10.68
C SER A 653 -3.28 -23.02 -11.17
N ALA A 654 -3.34 -23.31 -12.47
CA ALA A 654 -4.53 -23.87 -13.12
C ALA A 654 -4.97 -25.24 -12.57
N GLN A 655 -4.08 -25.92 -11.84
CA GLN A 655 -4.35 -27.18 -11.17
C GLN A 655 -3.92 -27.08 -9.70
N ALA A 656 -4.74 -27.64 -8.81
CA ALA A 656 -4.43 -27.72 -7.40
C ALA A 656 -3.21 -28.64 -7.19
N ALA A 657 -2.22 -28.15 -6.45
CA ALA A 657 -0.96 -28.84 -6.22
C ALA A 657 -0.81 -29.28 -4.76
N THR A 658 -0.27 -30.48 -4.57
CA THR A 658 0.20 -31.00 -3.30
C THR A 658 1.71 -30.80 -3.20
N ILE A 659 2.16 -30.15 -2.12
CA ILE A 659 3.59 -29.94 -1.85
C ILE A 659 4.04 -30.85 -0.70
N THR A 660 5.12 -31.59 -0.92
CA THR A 660 5.82 -32.33 0.15
C THR A 660 7.14 -31.64 0.44
N VAL A 661 7.32 -31.18 1.69
CA VAL A 661 8.56 -30.56 2.16
C VAL A 661 9.41 -31.63 2.86
N TYR A 662 10.64 -31.83 2.39
CA TYR A 662 11.59 -32.73 3.02
C TYR A 662 12.32 -31.99 4.15
N THR A 663 12.05 -32.43 5.37
CA THR A 663 12.56 -31.84 6.62
C THR A 663 13.88 -32.49 7.03
N GLY A 664 14.08 -33.77 6.72
CA GLY A 664 15.38 -34.43 6.76
C GLY A 664 16.07 -34.45 5.39
N THR A 665 17.26 -35.05 5.31
CA THR A 665 17.94 -35.29 4.03
C THR A 665 17.14 -36.25 3.15
N GLN A 666 17.08 -35.98 1.84
CA GLN A 666 16.42 -36.84 0.85
C GLN A 666 17.44 -37.28 -0.21
N GLY A 667 18.00 -38.49 -0.05
CA GLY A 667 19.13 -38.91 -0.88
C GLY A 667 20.35 -37.99 -0.68
N SER A 668 20.84 -37.37 -1.74
CA SER A 668 21.90 -36.34 -1.69
C SER A 668 21.39 -34.93 -1.43
N LEU A 669 20.07 -34.72 -1.39
CA LEU A 669 19.48 -33.40 -1.20
C LEU A 669 19.49 -33.00 0.29
N PRO A 670 19.82 -31.73 0.61
CA PRO A 670 19.87 -31.25 1.99
C PRO A 670 18.48 -31.15 2.62
N ALA A 671 18.44 -31.05 3.95
CA ALA A 671 17.24 -30.70 4.69
C ALA A 671 16.78 -29.26 4.39
N SER A 672 15.46 -29.03 4.40
CA SER A 672 14.90 -27.69 4.26
C SER A 672 15.27 -26.78 5.43
N SER A 673 15.53 -25.50 5.14
CA SER A 673 15.94 -24.51 6.15
C SER A 673 15.48 -23.09 5.84
N VAL A 674 15.49 -22.24 6.85
CA VAL A 674 15.36 -20.79 6.73
C VAL A 674 16.63 -20.13 7.26
N THR A 675 17.15 -19.14 6.56
CA THR A 675 18.33 -18.36 6.97
C THR A 675 17.95 -16.88 7.11
N LEU A 676 18.21 -16.33 8.29
CA LEU A 676 18.02 -14.91 8.60
C LEU A 676 19.33 -14.12 8.44
N PRO A 677 19.28 -12.90 7.86
CA PRO A 677 20.42 -12.00 7.78
C PRO A 677 20.53 -11.16 9.06
N VAL A 678 21.17 -11.72 10.09
CA VAL A 678 21.31 -11.09 11.40
C VAL A 678 22.29 -9.92 11.29
N ARG A 679 21.81 -8.73 11.61
CA ARG A 679 22.55 -7.48 11.53
C ARG A 679 23.38 -7.28 12.81
N PRO A 680 24.72 -7.14 12.73
CA PRO A 680 25.51 -6.69 13.87
C PRO A 680 25.26 -5.21 14.19
N GLU A 681 25.44 -4.82 15.46
CA GLU A 681 25.39 -3.40 15.85
C GLU A 681 26.50 -2.60 15.15
N ARG A 682 26.21 -1.36 14.77
CA ARG A 682 27.14 -0.48 14.06
C ARG A 682 27.42 0.80 14.84
N ALA A 683 28.66 1.26 14.77
CA ALA A 683 29.04 2.55 15.36
C ALA A 683 28.32 3.73 14.66
N GLU A 684 28.07 3.59 13.35
CA GLU A 684 27.41 4.61 12.53
C GLU A 684 25.93 4.81 12.91
N ASP A 685 25.32 3.86 13.63
CA ASP A 685 23.97 4.04 14.20
C ASP A 685 23.94 5.21 15.20
N ALA A 686 25.07 5.55 15.82
CA ALA A 686 25.18 6.70 16.68
C ALA A 686 25.05 8.03 15.92
N LEU A 687 25.44 8.08 14.64
CA LEU A 687 25.34 9.29 13.80
C LEU A 687 23.88 9.70 13.60
N LEU A 688 22.97 8.73 13.50
CA LEU A 688 21.54 8.99 13.33
C LEU A 688 20.89 9.63 14.55
N LYS A 689 21.52 9.51 15.73
CA LYS A 689 21.08 10.20 16.96
C LYS A 689 21.55 11.66 16.98
N THR A 690 22.57 12.00 16.19
CA THR A 690 23.20 13.32 16.16
C THR A 690 22.86 14.13 14.90
N LEU A 691 22.33 13.49 13.85
CA LEU A 691 21.74 14.20 12.72
C LEU A 691 20.67 15.18 13.25
N PRO A 692 20.59 16.41 12.72
CA PRO A 692 19.52 17.32 13.10
C PRO A 692 18.16 16.66 12.83
N ASN A 693 17.20 16.86 13.73
CA ASN A 693 15.81 16.39 13.66
C ASN A 693 15.39 15.02 14.27
N PRO A 694 15.98 14.46 15.35
CA PRO A 694 15.26 13.43 16.10
C PRO A 694 14.04 14.09 16.77
N GLY A 695 12.86 14.00 16.13
CA GLY A 695 11.62 14.58 16.63
C GLY A 695 11.31 16.02 16.20
N ALA A 696 11.96 16.56 15.15
CA ALA A 696 11.49 17.82 14.57
C ALA A 696 10.11 17.64 13.91
N PRO A 697 9.30 18.72 13.83
CA PRO A 697 8.02 18.65 13.15
C PRO A 697 8.19 18.25 11.69
N VAL A 698 7.38 17.29 11.24
CA VAL A 698 7.36 16.87 9.84
C VAL A 698 6.69 17.97 9.03
N ILE A 699 7.39 18.49 8.03
CA ILE A 699 6.88 19.59 7.20
C ILE A 699 6.01 19.06 6.05
N SER A 700 4.89 19.74 5.84
CA SER A 700 4.06 19.60 4.64
C SER A 700 3.45 20.95 4.28
N VAL A 701 3.15 21.18 3.01
CA VAL A 701 2.48 22.41 2.58
C VAL A 701 0.96 22.28 2.76
N ASP A 702 0.30 23.39 3.15
CA ASP A 702 -1.16 23.47 3.20
C ASP A 702 -1.77 23.32 1.79
N THR A 703 -2.32 22.15 1.50
CA THR A 703 -2.93 21.85 0.21
C THR A 703 -4.15 22.70 -0.09
N SER A 704 -4.83 23.24 0.94
CA SER A 704 -6.02 24.06 0.77
C SER A 704 -5.72 25.40 0.10
N GLU A 705 -4.45 25.80 0.06
CA GLU A 705 -3.99 26.98 -0.65
C GLU A 705 -4.06 26.81 -2.16
N TYR A 706 -3.77 25.62 -2.70
CA TYR A 706 -3.64 25.33 -4.13
C TYR A 706 -4.81 24.52 -4.71
N ALA A 707 -5.39 23.64 -3.89
CA ALA A 707 -6.43 22.68 -4.28
C ALA A 707 -7.69 22.86 -3.44
N ARG A 708 -8.15 24.10 -3.25
CA ARG A 708 -9.29 24.39 -2.38
C ARG A 708 -10.57 23.75 -2.91
N ALA A 709 -11.12 22.80 -2.17
CA ALA A 709 -12.38 22.14 -2.49
C ALA A 709 -13.33 22.10 -1.29
N ARG A 710 -14.63 22.13 -1.58
CA ARG A 710 -15.71 21.87 -0.63
C ARG A 710 -16.14 20.42 -0.78
N GLU A 711 -16.07 19.66 0.30
CA GLU A 711 -16.66 18.33 0.38
C GLU A 711 -18.20 18.41 0.32
N LEU A 712 -18.79 17.59 -0.54
CA LEU A 712 -20.23 17.41 -0.72
C LEU A 712 -20.69 16.02 -0.27
N ARG A 713 -19.80 15.03 -0.36
CA ARG A 713 -19.98 13.66 0.12
C ARG A 713 -18.62 13.15 0.58
N LYS A 714 -18.56 12.63 1.81
CA LYS A 714 -17.32 12.15 2.41
C LYS A 714 -16.80 10.92 1.66
N ALA A 715 -15.48 10.84 1.48
CA ALA A 715 -14.84 9.62 1.03
C ALA A 715 -15.12 8.46 2.01
N SER A 716 -15.19 7.24 1.48
CA SER A 716 -15.32 6.04 2.30
C SER A 716 -14.58 4.88 1.68
N PHE A 717 -13.98 4.06 2.53
CA PHE A 717 -13.31 2.85 2.13
C PHE A 717 -13.96 1.68 2.86
N THR A 718 -14.37 0.66 2.13
CA THR A 718 -14.89 -0.57 2.73
C THR A 718 -14.23 -1.78 2.11
N ARG A 719 -14.02 -2.79 2.95
CA ARG A 719 -13.54 -4.11 2.56
C ARG A 719 -14.41 -5.14 3.25
N VAL A 720 -14.97 -6.07 2.48
CA VAL A 720 -15.89 -7.09 2.97
C VAL A 720 -15.45 -8.44 2.43
N VAL A 721 -15.42 -9.45 3.30
CA VAL A 721 -15.20 -10.84 2.94
C VAL A 721 -16.53 -11.56 3.13
N THR A 722 -17.08 -12.11 2.05
CA THR A 722 -18.40 -12.76 2.04
C THR A 722 -18.24 -14.21 1.61
N PRO A 723 -18.73 -15.18 2.41
CA PRO A 723 -18.85 -16.56 1.96
C PRO A 723 -19.84 -16.65 0.80
N VAL A 724 -19.48 -17.43 -0.23
CA VAL A 724 -20.41 -17.87 -1.27
C VAL A 724 -20.95 -19.22 -0.84
N ASP A 725 -22.27 -19.35 -0.67
CA ASP A 725 -22.94 -20.61 -0.36
C ASP A 725 -24.28 -20.67 -1.09
N ASN A 726 -24.25 -21.20 -2.31
CA ASN A 726 -25.44 -21.40 -3.13
C ASN A 726 -25.73 -22.90 -3.35
N CYS A 727 -25.47 -23.75 -2.34
CA CYS A 727 -25.65 -25.21 -2.36
C CYS A 727 -24.81 -26.01 -3.39
N ARG A 728 -24.27 -25.36 -4.44
CA ARG A 728 -23.40 -25.95 -5.48
C ARG A 728 -22.03 -25.30 -5.58
N ASP A 729 -21.94 -24.02 -5.20
CA ASP A 729 -20.72 -23.22 -5.22
C ASP A 729 -20.44 -22.74 -3.79
N VAL A 730 -19.48 -23.37 -3.12
CA VAL A 730 -18.93 -22.90 -1.84
C VAL A 730 -17.66 -22.13 -2.13
N GLY A 731 -17.45 -20.97 -1.52
CA GLY A 731 -16.26 -20.17 -1.77
C GLY A 731 -16.22 -18.85 -1.02
N VAL A 732 -15.39 -17.93 -1.49
CA VAL A 732 -15.20 -16.61 -0.87
C VAL A 732 -15.14 -15.52 -1.93
N THR A 733 -15.84 -14.41 -1.67
CA THR A 733 -15.67 -13.14 -2.37
C THR A 733 -15.03 -12.11 -1.43
N VAL A 734 -13.97 -11.46 -1.89
CA VAL A 734 -13.38 -10.28 -1.26
C VAL A 734 -13.76 -9.07 -2.10
N SER A 735 -14.50 -8.14 -1.51
CA SER A 735 -14.99 -6.93 -2.16
C SER A 735 -14.45 -5.69 -1.49
N LYS A 736 -13.90 -4.77 -2.28
CA LYS A 736 -13.40 -3.46 -1.87
C LYS A 736 -14.18 -2.38 -2.57
N THR A 737 -14.62 -1.38 -1.82
CA THR A 737 -15.22 -0.16 -2.38
C THR A 737 -14.37 1.03 -1.96
N MET A 738 -13.78 1.68 -2.97
CA MET A 738 -13.00 2.90 -2.85
C MET A 738 -13.87 4.04 -3.36
N ASP A 739 -14.60 4.65 -2.45
CA ASP A 739 -15.39 5.83 -2.75
C ASP A 739 -14.56 7.06 -2.39
N SER A 740 -14.05 7.74 -3.43
CA SER A 740 -13.19 8.91 -3.24
C SER A 740 -13.95 10.10 -2.69
N GLY A 741 -15.28 10.05 -2.60
CA GLY A 741 -16.13 11.16 -2.18
C GLY A 741 -16.58 12.03 -3.35
N ARG A 742 -17.28 13.11 -3.02
CA ARG A 742 -17.72 14.13 -3.98
C ARG A 742 -17.27 15.50 -3.51
N TYR A 743 -16.57 16.23 -4.37
CA TYR A 743 -16.02 17.55 -4.04
C TYR A 743 -16.33 18.56 -5.13
N ARG A 744 -16.38 19.82 -4.74
CA ARG A 744 -16.43 20.96 -5.66
C ARG A 744 -15.30 21.92 -5.36
N TYR A 745 -14.43 22.13 -6.34
CA TYR A 745 -13.34 23.10 -6.28
C TYR A 745 -13.86 24.54 -6.23
N ALA A 746 -13.07 25.41 -5.60
CA ALA A 746 -13.36 26.83 -5.44
C ALA A 746 -13.64 27.54 -6.78
N ALA A 747 -14.22 28.74 -6.73
CA ALA A 747 -14.52 29.52 -7.95
C ALA A 747 -13.27 30.13 -8.62
N THR A 748 -12.09 29.93 -8.03
CA THR A 748 -10.78 30.46 -8.44
C THR A 748 -9.74 29.34 -8.47
N GLY A 749 -8.54 29.63 -8.98
CA GLY A 749 -7.45 28.66 -9.10
C GLY A 749 -7.60 27.74 -10.31
N PRO A 750 -6.69 26.76 -10.46
CA PRO A 750 -6.61 25.93 -11.66
C PRO A 750 -7.88 25.12 -11.89
N LEU A 751 -8.48 24.54 -10.85
CA LEU A 751 -9.67 23.68 -10.98
C LEU A 751 -11.01 24.40 -10.85
N LYS A 752 -11.05 25.70 -11.16
CA LYS A 752 -12.20 26.58 -10.86
C LYS A 752 -13.57 25.94 -11.15
N GLY A 753 -14.38 25.78 -10.11
CA GLY A 753 -15.76 25.33 -10.15
C GLY A 753 -15.98 23.86 -10.55
N LEU A 754 -14.92 23.08 -10.77
CA LEU A 754 -15.01 21.66 -11.12
C LEU A 754 -15.63 20.86 -9.97
N LEU A 755 -16.61 20.04 -10.30
CA LEU A 755 -17.12 18.98 -9.43
C LEU A 755 -16.51 17.66 -9.88
N VAL A 756 -16.02 16.89 -8.92
CA VAL A 756 -15.47 15.54 -9.10
C VAL A 756 -16.23 14.59 -8.18
N ASP A 757 -16.59 13.41 -8.70
CA ASP A 757 -17.18 12.31 -7.96
C ASP A 757 -16.65 10.99 -8.55
N GLN A 758 -16.08 10.13 -7.71
CA GLN A 758 -15.48 8.89 -8.17
C GLN A 758 -15.71 7.75 -7.19
N VAL A 759 -16.14 6.60 -7.71
CA VAL A 759 -16.30 5.36 -6.97
C VAL A 759 -15.68 4.22 -7.76
N LEU A 760 -14.90 3.39 -7.10
CA LEU A 760 -14.29 2.18 -7.65
C LEU A 760 -14.69 0.98 -6.78
N HIS A 761 -15.09 -0.11 -7.44
CA HIS A 761 -15.30 -1.42 -6.84
C HIS A 761 -14.28 -2.39 -7.40
N GLU A 762 -13.61 -3.11 -6.53
CA GLU A 762 -12.61 -4.11 -6.86
C GLU A 762 -12.97 -5.40 -6.13
N ASN A 763 -13.13 -6.50 -6.87
CA ASN A 763 -13.64 -7.74 -6.32
C ASN A 763 -12.86 -8.93 -6.83
N PHE A 764 -12.63 -9.87 -5.92
CA PHE A 764 -12.00 -11.15 -6.18
C PHE A 764 -12.91 -12.26 -5.65
N GLN A 765 -13.07 -13.33 -6.41
CA GLN A 765 -13.87 -14.48 -6.01
C GLN A 765 -13.13 -15.77 -6.35
N MET A 766 -13.28 -16.77 -5.49
CA MET A 766 -12.79 -18.12 -5.73
C MET A 766 -13.68 -19.12 -5.01
N GLN A 767 -13.97 -20.24 -5.67
CA GLN A 767 -14.67 -21.39 -5.11
C GLN A 767 -13.70 -22.34 -4.40
N ASP A 768 -14.21 -23.11 -3.45
CA ASP A 768 -13.49 -24.17 -2.77
C ASP A 768 -13.02 -25.22 -3.78
N ASP A 769 -11.77 -25.65 -3.67
CA ASP A 769 -11.19 -26.76 -4.43
C ASP A 769 -11.18 -26.62 -5.98
N ASP A 770 -11.60 -25.47 -6.55
CA ASP A 770 -11.49 -25.17 -7.99
C ASP A 770 -10.59 -23.96 -8.28
N PRO A 771 -9.32 -24.17 -8.64
CA PRO A 771 -8.41 -23.06 -8.95
C PRO A 771 -8.79 -22.27 -10.21
N LEU A 772 -9.58 -22.82 -11.13
CA LEU A 772 -10.01 -22.11 -12.35
C LEU A 772 -11.16 -21.13 -12.06
N SER A 773 -11.84 -21.29 -10.92
CA SER A 773 -12.90 -20.40 -10.47
C SER A 773 -12.40 -19.01 -10.02
N TYR A 774 -11.07 -18.79 -9.94
CA TYR A 774 -10.54 -17.47 -9.61
C TYR A 774 -11.05 -16.44 -10.62
N LYS A 775 -11.72 -15.42 -10.10
CA LYS A 775 -12.29 -14.32 -10.86
C LYS A 775 -11.90 -12.98 -10.26
N CYS A 776 -11.34 -12.09 -11.08
CA CYS A 776 -11.14 -10.68 -10.76
C CYS A 776 -12.15 -9.85 -11.54
N PHE A 777 -12.94 -9.01 -10.87
CA PHE A 777 -13.90 -8.15 -11.53
C PHE A 777 -14.02 -6.79 -10.85
N THR A 778 -13.98 -5.74 -11.64
CA THR A 778 -13.98 -4.37 -11.16
C THR A 778 -15.03 -3.53 -11.87
N SER A 779 -15.41 -2.43 -11.24
CA SER A 779 -16.14 -1.37 -11.93
C SER A 779 -15.77 -0.02 -11.35
N SER A 780 -15.67 1.00 -12.20
CA SER A 780 -15.47 2.38 -11.75
C SER A 780 -16.50 3.30 -12.36
N GLU A 781 -16.85 4.36 -11.65
CA GLU A 781 -17.67 5.45 -12.16
C GLU A 781 -17.03 6.78 -11.76
N THR A 782 -16.80 7.63 -12.75
CA THR A 782 -16.26 8.98 -12.55
C THR A 782 -17.18 10.01 -13.18
N THR A 783 -17.51 11.07 -12.45
CA THR A 783 -18.28 12.21 -12.93
C THR A 783 -17.50 13.51 -12.75
N LEU A 784 -17.33 14.25 -13.85
CA LEU A 784 -16.73 15.57 -13.90
C LEU A 784 -17.77 16.59 -14.37
N ARG A 785 -18.01 17.67 -13.63
CA ARG A 785 -19.05 18.66 -13.99
C ARG A 785 -18.69 20.11 -13.66
N ARG A 786 -19.06 21.02 -14.55
CA ARG A 786 -19.13 22.48 -14.28
C ARG A 786 -20.48 23.03 -14.70
N THR A 787 -21.42 23.00 -13.76
CA THR A 787 -22.82 23.42 -13.98
C THR A 787 -22.96 24.83 -14.56
N LYS A 788 -22.10 25.79 -14.15
CA LYS A 788 -22.18 27.19 -14.61
C LYS A 788 -21.84 27.38 -16.10
N VAL A 789 -21.04 26.48 -16.68
CA VAL A 789 -20.65 26.54 -18.10
C VAL A 789 -21.33 25.45 -18.92
N GLY A 790 -22.31 24.75 -18.34
CA GLY A 790 -23.08 23.72 -19.04
C GLY A 790 -22.28 22.50 -19.49
N TRP A 791 -21.12 22.24 -18.86
CA TRP A 791 -20.27 21.09 -19.19
C TRP A 791 -20.40 19.98 -18.14
N GLY A 792 -20.44 18.75 -18.61
CA GLY A 792 -20.27 17.57 -17.79
C GLY A 792 -19.92 16.34 -18.60
N ALA A 793 -19.21 15.42 -17.96
CA ALA A 793 -18.82 14.15 -18.51
C ALA A 793 -18.90 13.07 -17.43
N ARG A 794 -19.30 11.87 -17.82
CA ARG A 794 -19.34 10.70 -16.96
C ARG A 794 -18.74 9.53 -17.71
N SER A 795 -17.88 8.76 -17.05
CA SER A 795 -17.41 7.46 -17.54
C SER A 795 -17.77 6.39 -16.53
N LYS A 796 -18.19 5.24 -17.04
CA LYS A 796 -18.36 4.02 -16.28
C LYS A 796 -17.53 2.94 -16.95
N THR A 797 -16.74 2.22 -16.16
CA THR A 797 -15.95 1.10 -16.65
C THR A 797 -16.29 -0.18 -15.91
N SER A 798 -16.10 -1.31 -16.56
CA SER A 798 -16.16 -2.62 -15.94
C SER A 798 -15.13 -3.54 -16.56
N THR A 799 -14.46 -4.35 -15.74
CA THR A 799 -13.53 -5.37 -16.22
C THR A 799 -13.81 -6.69 -15.55
N GLU A 800 -13.54 -7.78 -16.24
CA GLU A 800 -13.62 -9.14 -15.72
C GLU A 800 -12.48 -9.96 -16.29
N VAL A 801 -11.80 -10.72 -15.43
CA VAL A 801 -10.79 -11.71 -15.79
C VAL A 801 -11.14 -13.02 -15.10
N THR A 802 -11.25 -14.10 -15.87
CA THR A 802 -11.57 -15.46 -15.42
C THR A 802 -10.61 -16.47 -16.03
N SER A 803 -10.69 -17.72 -15.60
CA SER A 803 -9.93 -18.82 -16.19
C SER A 803 -10.85 -19.97 -16.62
N PHE A 804 -10.45 -20.69 -17.66
CA PHE A 804 -11.16 -21.89 -18.11
C PHE A 804 -10.21 -22.92 -18.74
N LYS A 805 -10.72 -24.14 -18.91
CA LYS A 805 -10.06 -25.25 -19.62
C LYS A 805 -10.88 -25.55 -20.87
N ASP A 806 -10.24 -25.54 -22.04
CA ASP A 806 -10.91 -25.86 -23.30
C ASP A 806 -11.04 -27.38 -23.54
N GLU A 807 -11.69 -27.74 -24.65
CA GLU A 807 -11.91 -29.13 -25.06
C GLU A 807 -10.60 -29.90 -25.35
N SER A 808 -9.52 -29.20 -25.70
CA SER A 808 -8.19 -29.80 -25.90
C SER A 808 -7.44 -30.06 -24.58
N GLY A 809 -8.05 -29.70 -23.45
CA GLY A 809 -7.51 -29.91 -22.11
C GLY A 809 -6.60 -28.79 -21.62
N ALA A 810 -6.77 -27.62 -22.21
CA ALA A 810 -5.71 -26.66 -22.35
C ALA A 810 -6.21 -25.35 -21.66
N PHE A 811 -5.37 -24.71 -20.82
CA PHE A 811 -5.83 -23.66 -19.90
C PHE A 811 -5.73 -22.25 -20.48
N TRP A 812 -6.70 -21.39 -20.16
CA TRP A 812 -6.83 -20.05 -20.70
C TRP A 812 -7.30 -19.06 -19.63
N PHE A 813 -6.87 -17.82 -19.78
CA PHE A 813 -7.58 -16.65 -19.25
C PHE A 813 -8.62 -16.21 -20.26
N HIS A 814 -9.75 -15.71 -19.77
CA HIS A 814 -10.70 -14.91 -20.53
C HIS A 814 -10.82 -13.55 -19.89
N TYR A 815 -10.79 -12.48 -20.68
CA TYR A 815 -11.02 -11.14 -20.18
C TYR A 815 -12.11 -10.41 -20.98
N THR A 816 -12.81 -9.51 -20.31
CA THR A 816 -13.70 -8.51 -20.91
C THR A 816 -13.49 -7.18 -20.20
N ALA A 817 -13.34 -6.10 -20.95
CA ALA A 817 -13.23 -4.74 -20.42
C ALA A 817 -14.10 -3.77 -21.23
N THR A 818 -14.92 -2.99 -20.54
CA THR A 818 -15.89 -2.07 -21.14
C THR A 818 -15.72 -0.65 -20.60
N ILE A 819 -15.88 0.33 -21.49
CA ILE A 819 -16.02 1.76 -21.19
C ILE A 819 -17.36 2.21 -21.77
N GLU A 820 -18.17 2.88 -20.94
CA GLU A 820 -19.37 3.58 -21.34
C GLU A 820 -19.24 5.04 -20.92
N THR A 821 -19.56 5.98 -21.82
CA THR A 821 -19.42 7.41 -21.53
C THR A 821 -20.67 8.22 -21.87
N TRP A 822 -20.84 9.32 -21.15
CA TRP A 822 -21.94 10.27 -21.34
C TRP A 822 -21.42 11.71 -21.29
N VAL A 823 -22.02 12.57 -22.11
CA VAL A 823 -21.86 14.03 -22.03
C VAL A 823 -23.11 14.66 -21.44
N THR A 824 -22.93 15.62 -20.55
CA THR A 824 -24.03 16.40 -19.97
C THR A 824 -24.17 17.71 -20.73
N GLY A 825 -25.33 17.94 -21.34
CA GLY A 825 -25.63 19.20 -22.03
C GLY A 825 -25.95 20.35 -21.07
N ALA A 826 -26.06 21.57 -21.60
CA ALA A 826 -26.37 22.77 -20.81
C ALA A 826 -27.72 22.70 -20.06
N ASN A 827 -28.65 21.87 -20.52
CA ASN A 827 -29.94 21.58 -19.87
C ASN A 827 -29.82 20.58 -18.69
N GLY A 828 -28.61 20.10 -18.38
CA GLY A 828 -28.34 19.13 -17.33
C GLY A 828 -28.68 17.68 -17.67
N ARG A 829 -29.12 17.38 -18.91
CA ARG A 829 -29.42 16.02 -19.36
C ARG A 829 -28.14 15.33 -19.86
N GLU A 830 -27.99 14.06 -19.48
CA GLU A 830 -26.94 13.20 -20.00
C GLU A 830 -27.36 12.54 -21.32
N HIS A 831 -26.41 12.47 -22.25
CA HIS A 831 -26.54 11.77 -23.52
C HIS A 831 -25.38 10.79 -23.65
N PRO A 832 -25.61 9.52 -24.04
CA PRO A 832 -24.53 8.60 -24.37
C PRO A 832 -23.60 9.21 -25.42
N PHE A 833 -22.29 8.99 -25.27
CA PHE A 833 -21.28 9.59 -26.13
C PHE A 833 -20.53 8.52 -26.94
N VAL A 834 -19.59 7.81 -26.32
CA VAL A 834 -18.82 6.72 -26.93
C VAL A 834 -18.79 5.52 -25.97
N SER A 835 -18.83 4.32 -26.51
CA SER A 835 -18.59 3.09 -25.77
C SER A 835 -17.55 2.23 -26.48
N ARG A 836 -16.84 1.41 -25.70
CA ARG A 836 -15.89 0.42 -26.20
C ARG A 836 -15.92 -0.81 -25.32
N THR A 837 -15.90 -1.97 -25.94
CA THR A 837 -15.65 -3.25 -25.28
C THR A 837 -14.50 -3.94 -25.97
N VAL A 838 -13.56 -4.46 -25.20
CA VAL A 838 -12.49 -5.35 -25.65
C VAL A 838 -12.58 -6.65 -24.88
N GLU A 839 -12.38 -7.76 -25.56
CA GLU A 839 -12.42 -9.09 -24.97
C GLU A 839 -11.44 -10.01 -25.70
N GLY A 840 -10.93 -11.00 -24.99
CA GLY A 840 -9.93 -11.90 -25.54
C GLY A 840 -9.67 -13.11 -24.66
N ASN A 841 -8.98 -14.08 -25.25
CA ASN A 841 -8.50 -15.28 -24.56
C ASN A 841 -6.98 -15.33 -24.62
N ILE A 842 -6.34 -15.58 -23.48
CA ILE A 842 -4.88 -15.61 -23.35
C ILE A 842 -4.48 -16.97 -22.80
N ARG A 843 -3.49 -17.58 -23.43
CA ARG A 843 -3.10 -18.95 -23.09
C ARG A 843 -2.35 -19.00 -21.75
N ARG A 844 -2.75 -19.87 -20.81
CA ARG A 844 -2.04 -20.09 -19.54
C ARG A 844 -0.95 -21.15 -19.73
N PHE A 845 0.30 -20.71 -19.85
CA PHE A 845 1.45 -21.59 -20.05
C PHE A 845 2.19 -21.89 -18.76
N TRP A 846 2.43 -20.87 -17.94
CA TRP A 846 3.30 -20.96 -16.76
C TRP A 846 2.62 -20.55 -15.46
N VAL A 847 1.39 -20.01 -15.53
CA VAL A 847 0.64 -19.51 -14.37
C VAL A 847 -0.28 -20.57 -13.80
#